data_AF-A0AAX2ILM6-F1
#
_entry.id   AF-A0AAX2ILM6-F1
#
_cell.length_a   1.000
_cell.length_b   1.000
_cell.length_c   1.000
_cell.angle_alpha   90.00
_cell.angle_beta   90.00
_cell.angle_gamma   90.00
#
_symmetry.space_group_name_H-M   'P 1'
#
loop_
_entity.id
_entity.type
_entity.pdbx_description
1 polymer ?
#
loop_
_entity_poly.entity_id
_entity_poly.type
_entity_poly.pdbx_seq_one_letter_code
_entity_poly.pdbx_strand_id
1 'polypeptide(L)'
;MKKIAIYLSLFCIGFSSLNAQKIDRKKVVQRHNVVNTKADTLSTLTVGNGKFAYTVDITGMQSFPEYYKNGVSLGTQSEWGWNSFPNKENYKFEETLRAYDFNNDGRKALYSVQIKEPERNKGAVDYFRVNQHRLQLGNIGIELLKKDGKKAKVSDLTNINQKIDLWTGIITSEFSLEGTPVKVWTASFQNSDKIGVKIESDLISKGKLKVFARYPSPTGQFLDDAAFYGNENDHITKIVSSQSTQGLIQHKLQSIDYYTQFNFTEGKLREAGKHYFVYEPSSKNKKLELSVEFSAKNPESGKALFADAEKESAAGWESFWKSGAAVDFEGSTDPRANELERRVVLSEYLTKVQCGGSNPPQETGLTFNSWYGKPHTEMHWWHGVHYALWGRPEILEKQLDYYFRSFDKAKKLAERQGYKGVRWIKMSDNEGNESPSSVAAFLIWEQPHIIYMTELLYRNSNDKKVLEKYKDLIFATADFMADFATYDKEKNRYNLGKGVIPAQEVFPAKDTYNPTYEVAYWDWALKVAQQWKERLGQPRDKKWDDVINKLAPLPVQDGVYLSTESAKDSFTFPKWMTDHPAVLGALGMVPESPKLDKKIMKNTLDIVWERWNWEHTWGWDFPMTAMNAARLGLPNKALDALFMDIQTNTYLKNGHNFQDKRLRIYLPGNGGVLTTVAMMLEGWDNSTGEFPGFPKDGTWKIKAEGFKKMP
;
A
#
# COMPACT_ATOMS: atom_id res chain seq x y z
N MET A 1 65.75 49.09 -20.90
CA MET A 1 64.68 49.92 -21.50
C MET A 1 63.48 49.04 -21.83
N LYS A 2 62.28 49.44 -21.36
CA LYS A 2 60.92 49.00 -21.75
C LYS A 2 60.57 47.51 -21.52
N LYS A 3 59.90 47.13 -20.42
CA LYS A 3 58.44 47.19 -20.15
C LYS A 3 57.56 46.61 -21.29
N ILE A 4 57.06 45.39 -21.10
CA ILE A 4 55.72 44.97 -21.58
C ILE A 4 55.08 44.15 -20.45
N ALA A 5 53.93 44.64 -19.99
CA ALA A 5 53.10 44.03 -18.96
C ALA A 5 52.06 43.13 -19.62
N ILE A 6 51.80 41.95 -19.05
CA ILE A 6 50.58 41.18 -19.29
C ILE A 6 49.98 40.83 -17.92
N TYR A 7 48.76 41.32 -17.73
CA TYR A 7 47.94 41.21 -16.53
C TYR A 7 47.52 39.76 -16.26
N LEU A 8 47.86 39.22 -15.09
CA LEU A 8 47.13 38.11 -14.48
C LEU A 8 45.79 38.67 -13.96
N SER A 9 44.69 38.29 -14.58
CA SER A 9 43.35 38.49 -14.03
C SER A 9 42.86 37.17 -13.48
N LEU A 10 42.80 37.07 -12.15
CA LEU A 10 42.03 36.04 -11.45
C LEU A 10 40.59 36.08 -11.95
N PHE A 11 40.11 34.99 -12.54
CA PHE A 11 38.68 34.72 -12.66
C PHE A 11 38.37 33.47 -11.85
N CYS A 12 38.35 33.63 -10.52
CA CYS A 12 37.63 32.72 -9.63
C CYS A 12 36.14 32.92 -9.93
N ILE A 13 35.58 32.13 -10.85
CA ILE A 13 34.13 31.93 -10.90
C ILE A 13 33.79 31.09 -9.68
N GLY A 14 33.51 31.77 -8.57
CA GLY A 14 32.72 31.19 -7.51
C GLY A 14 31.38 30.81 -8.11
N PHE A 15 31.18 29.51 -8.34
CA PHE A 15 29.83 28.97 -8.36
C PHE A 15 29.23 29.28 -7.00
N SER A 16 28.50 30.39 -6.95
CA SER A 16 27.57 30.66 -5.88
C SER A 16 26.53 29.56 -6.03
N SER A 17 26.70 28.47 -5.28
CA SER A 17 25.57 27.64 -4.89
C SER A 17 24.61 28.59 -4.18
N LEU A 18 23.66 29.12 -4.96
CA LEU A 18 22.43 29.65 -4.41
C LEU A 18 21.89 28.50 -3.56
N ASN A 19 22.11 28.57 -2.25
CA ASN A 19 21.47 27.70 -1.28
C ASN A 19 19.98 27.82 -1.58
N ALA A 20 19.43 26.84 -2.31
CA ALA A 20 18.00 26.73 -2.50
C ALA A 20 17.40 26.83 -1.10
N GLN A 21 16.54 27.82 -0.90
CA GLN A 21 15.97 28.09 0.40
C GLN A 21 15.32 26.80 0.90
N LYS A 22 15.84 26.25 2.00
CA LYS A 22 15.36 25.00 2.59
C LYS A 22 13.84 25.04 2.74
N ILE A 23 13.17 23.97 2.32
CA ILE A 23 11.70 23.91 2.36
C ILE A 23 11.23 24.00 3.82
N ASP A 24 10.27 24.90 4.09
CA ASP A 24 9.53 24.86 5.35
C ASP A 24 8.53 23.70 5.29
N ARG A 25 9.03 22.50 5.58
CA ARG A 25 8.25 21.26 5.50
C ARG A 25 7.02 21.31 6.42
N LYS A 26 7.10 22.02 7.55
CA LYS A 26 5.96 22.16 8.47
C LYS A 26 4.85 23.00 7.83
N LYS A 27 5.19 24.13 7.20
CA LYS A 27 4.23 24.94 6.46
C LYS A 27 3.57 24.15 5.32
N VAL A 28 4.35 23.41 4.54
CA VAL A 28 3.85 22.56 3.43
C VAL A 28 2.90 21.47 3.93
N VAL A 29 3.24 20.78 5.01
CA VAL A 29 2.39 19.73 5.56
C VAL A 29 1.10 20.31 6.15
N GLN A 30 1.20 21.38 6.94
CA GLN A 30 0.05 21.91 7.69
C GLN A 30 -0.99 22.64 6.84
N ARG A 31 -0.64 23.14 5.64
CA ARG A 31 -1.62 23.70 4.68
C ARG A 31 -2.60 22.65 4.13
N HIS A 32 -2.27 21.36 4.25
CA HIS A 32 -3.13 20.25 3.81
C HIS A 32 -3.78 19.48 4.97
N ASN A 33 -3.73 20.03 6.19
CA ASN A 33 -4.46 19.47 7.33
C ASN A 33 -5.95 19.30 6.99
N VAL A 34 -6.45 18.07 7.16
CA VAL A 34 -7.84 17.74 6.83
C VAL A 34 -8.75 18.24 7.94
N VAL A 35 -9.82 18.96 7.57
CA VAL A 35 -10.83 19.50 8.49
C VAL A 35 -12.22 19.02 8.10
N ASN A 36 -12.92 18.32 8.99
CA ASN A 36 -14.30 17.88 8.84
C ASN A 36 -15.25 18.72 9.71
N THR A 37 -16.25 19.35 9.08
CA THR A 37 -17.28 20.16 9.77
C THR A 37 -18.66 19.50 9.80
N LYS A 38 -18.76 18.28 9.26
CA LYS A 38 -19.96 17.45 9.23
C LYS A 38 -19.57 15.98 9.20
N ALA A 39 -20.48 15.11 9.61
CA ALA A 39 -20.32 13.67 9.40
C ALA A 39 -20.33 13.36 7.89
N ASP A 40 -19.32 12.61 7.46
CA ASP A 40 -19.14 12.14 6.08
C ASP A 40 -18.51 10.75 6.18
N THR A 41 -19.18 9.74 5.64
CA THR A 41 -18.74 8.35 5.74
C THR A 41 -17.49 8.06 4.91
N LEU A 42 -17.12 8.94 3.97
CA LEU A 42 -15.90 8.81 3.15
C LEU A 42 -14.72 9.64 3.68
N SER A 43 -14.94 10.50 4.67
CA SER A 43 -13.90 11.40 5.21
C SER A 43 -13.51 11.04 6.64
N THR A 44 -13.28 9.76 6.92
CA THR A 44 -12.67 9.34 8.19
C THR A 44 -11.21 9.78 8.28
N LEU A 45 -10.69 9.85 9.51
CA LEU A 45 -9.28 10.15 9.77
C LEU A 45 -8.64 8.95 10.47
N THR A 46 -7.33 8.77 10.30
CA THR A 46 -6.62 7.61 10.84
C THR A 46 -5.34 8.06 11.52
N VAL A 47 -5.07 7.51 12.70
CA VAL A 47 -3.76 7.57 13.36
C VAL A 47 -3.12 6.18 13.33
N GLY A 48 -1.79 6.13 13.36
CA GLY A 48 -1.07 4.86 13.39
C GLY A 48 0.44 5.04 13.32
N ASN A 49 1.13 3.93 13.10
CA ASN A 49 2.59 3.85 13.14
C ASN A 49 3.21 3.03 12.00
N GLY A 50 2.40 2.58 11.02
CA GLY A 50 2.82 1.74 9.91
C GLY A 50 2.63 0.25 10.14
N LYS A 51 2.51 -0.20 11.39
CA LYS A 51 2.22 -1.59 11.80
C LYS A 51 0.85 -1.74 12.45
N PHE A 52 0.29 -0.64 12.94
CA PHE A 52 -1.02 -0.53 13.55
C PHE A 52 -1.69 0.75 13.07
N ALA A 53 -3.00 0.67 12.82
CA ALA A 53 -3.82 1.83 12.48
C ALA A 53 -5.16 1.80 13.21
N TYR A 54 -5.63 2.98 13.58
CA TYR A 54 -6.90 3.23 14.25
C TYR A 54 -7.64 4.36 13.52
N THR A 55 -8.74 4.00 12.86
CA THR A 55 -9.55 4.91 12.03
C THR A 55 -10.75 5.41 12.81
N VAL A 56 -11.01 6.71 12.79
CA VAL A 56 -11.98 7.41 13.64
C VAL A 56 -13.06 8.13 12.83
N ASP A 57 -14.24 8.24 13.43
CA ASP A 57 -15.30 9.12 12.97
C ASP A 57 -15.10 10.55 13.49
N ILE A 58 -16.07 11.43 13.21
CA ILE A 58 -16.08 12.85 13.61
C ILE A 58 -15.89 13.11 15.12
N THR A 59 -16.10 12.11 15.98
CA THR A 59 -15.88 12.24 17.43
C THR A 59 -14.40 12.19 17.79
N GLY A 60 -13.53 11.79 16.86
CA GLY A 60 -12.12 11.52 17.15
C GLY A 60 -11.88 10.11 17.69
N MET A 61 -12.93 9.28 17.78
CA MET A 61 -12.88 7.86 18.15
C MET A 61 -13.80 7.02 17.23
N GLN A 62 -14.01 5.73 17.55
CA GLN A 62 -14.86 4.81 16.78
C GLN A 62 -16.28 4.72 17.38
N SER A 63 -16.95 5.86 17.50
CA SER A 63 -18.21 5.97 18.25
C SER A 63 -19.44 5.48 17.47
N PHE A 64 -19.41 5.53 16.13
CA PHE A 64 -20.53 5.16 15.26
C PHE A 64 -20.14 4.17 14.14
N PRO A 65 -19.58 2.99 14.46
CA PRO A 65 -19.09 2.05 13.45
C PRO A 65 -20.19 1.60 12.46
N GLU A 66 -21.43 1.39 12.90
CA GLU A 66 -22.52 1.00 12.01
C GLU A 66 -22.93 2.07 10.99
N TYR A 67 -22.70 3.36 11.29
CA TYR A 67 -22.96 4.45 10.34
C TYR A 67 -21.91 4.47 9.22
N TYR A 68 -20.67 4.11 9.55
CA TYR A 68 -19.52 4.15 8.64
C TYR A 68 -19.28 2.83 7.88
N LYS A 69 -19.96 1.73 8.23
CA LYS A 69 -19.70 0.40 7.65
C LYS A 69 -19.77 0.33 6.12
N ASN A 70 -20.54 1.21 5.47
CA ASN A 70 -20.65 1.30 4.00
C ASN A 70 -19.82 2.44 3.39
N GLY A 71 -19.07 3.19 4.20
CA GLY A 71 -18.09 4.19 3.80
C GLY A 71 -16.67 3.71 4.16
N VAL A 72 -15.73 4.61 4.42
CA VAL A 72 -14.44 4.20 4.97
C VAL A 72 -14.66 3.70 6.40
N SER A 73 -14.56 2.38 6.59
CA SER A 73 -14.91 1.73 7.85
C SER A 73 -14.02 2.14 9.03
N LEU A 74 -14.60 2.12 10.24
CA LEU A 74 -13.91 2.45 11.48
C LEU A 74 -13.15 1.24 12.04
N GLY A 75 -12.09 0.84 11.34
CA GLY A 75 -11.30 -0.32 11.72
C GLY A 75 -10.10 -0.02 12.63
N THR A 76 -9.71 -1.07 13.34
CA THR A 76 -8.48 -1.17 14.12
C THR A 76 -7.78 -2.44 13.71
N GLN A 77 -6.68 -2.33 12.97
CA GLN A 77 -5.90 -3.48 12.51
C GLN A 77 -4.44 -3.34 12.89
N SER A 78 -3.78 -4.48 13.05
CA SER A 78 -2.33 -4.57 13.20
C SER A 78 -1.74 -5.59 12.22
N GLU A 79 -0.43 -5.54 12.07
CA GLU A 79 0.35 -6.48 11.27
C GLU A 79 0.28 -7.93 11.81
N TRP A 80 0.11 -8.11 13.12
CA TRP A 80 0.06 -9.43 13.77
C TRP A 80 -1.35 -10.01 13.91
N GLY A 81 -2.41 -9.20 13.76
CA GLY A 81 -3.79 -9.62 13.99
C GLY A 81 -4.35 -10.50 12.87
N TRP A 82 -4.19 -11.83 12.98
CA TRP A 82 -4.68 -12.81 12.01
C TRP A 82 -5.47 -13.94 12.67
N ASN A 83 -6.46 -14.47 11.97
CA ASN A 83 -7.28 -15.61 12.42
C ASN A 83 -7.50 -16.63 11.30
N SER A 84 -7.76 -17.87 11.70
CA SER A 84 -8.20 -18.96 10.85
C SER A 84 -9.49 -19.57 11.37
N PHE A 85 -10.44 -19.81 10.48
CA PHE A 85 -11.55 -20.71 10.77
C PHE A 85 -11.07 -22.15 10.93
N PRO A 86 -11.71 -22.96 11.78
CA PRO A 86 -11.36 -24.38 11.95
C PRO A 86 -11.51 -25.18 10.67
N ASN A 87 -10.55 -26.07 10.39
CA ASN A 87 -10.63 -27.03 9.27
C ASN A 87 -11.46 -28.27 9.67
N LYS A 88 -12.77 -28.09 9.89
CA LYS A 88 -13.65 -29.19 10.38
C LYS A 88 -13.71 -30.39 9.43
N GLU A 89 -13.61 -30.12 8.13
CA GLU A 89 -13.70 -31.13 7.07
C GLU A 89 -12.35 -31.74 6.70
N ASN A 90 -11.26 -31.38 7.40
CA ASN A 90 -9.90 -31.84 7.12
C ASN A 90 -9.49 -31.64 5.65
N TYR A 91 -9.82 -30.47 5.08
CA TYR A 91 -9.39 -30.09 3.74
C TYR A 91 -7.87 -30.08 3.63
N LYS A 92 -7.36 -30.58 2.51
CA LYS A 92 -5.93 -30.57 2.17
C LYS A 92 -5.67 -29.59 1.03
N PHE A 93 -4.54 -28.91 1.07
CA PHE A 93 -4.23 -27.89 0.06
C PHE A 93 -4.13 -28.49 -1.34
N GLU A 94 -3.70 -29.75 -1.45
CA GLU A 94 -3.63 -30.50 -2.71
C GLU A 94 -4.98 -30.64 -3.41
N GLU A 95 -6.09 -30.56 -2.66
CA GLU A 95 -7.45 -30.59 -3.22
C GLU A 95 -7.81 -29.31 -4.00
N THR A 96 -6.98 -28.26 -3.91
CA THR A 96 -7.12 -27.02 -4.68
C THR A 96 -6.34 -27.07 -6.01
N LEU A 97 -5.50 -28.09 -6.20
CA LEU A 97 -4.53 -28.15 -7.29
C LEU A 97 -5.13 -28.72 -8.58
N ARG A 98 -4.73 -28.14 -9.71
CA ARG A 98 -5.01 -28.65 -11.06
C ARG A 98 -3.74 -28.67 -11.90
N ALA A 99 -3.54 -29.77 -12.62
CA ALA A 99 -2.43 -29.92 -13.56
C ALA A 99 -2.72 -29.20 -14.88
N TYR A 100 -1.71 -28.50 -15.40
CA TYR A 100 -1.72 -27.90 -16.72
C TYR A 100 -0.40 -28.18 -17.44
N ASP A 101 -0.49 -28.43 -18.75
CA ASP A 101 0.63 -28.50 -19.68
C ASP A 101 0.35 -27.51 -20.83
N PHE A 102 0.64 -26.23 -20.62
CA PHE A 102 0.30 -25.19 -21.60
C PHE A 102 1.21 -25.18 -22.83
N ASN A 103 2.41 -25.76 -22.72
CA ASN A 103 3.44 -25.73 -23.76
C ASN A 103 3.65 -27.09 -24.43
N ASN A 104 2.86 -28.11 -24.05
CA ASN A 104 2.98 -29.51 -24.52
C ASN A 104 4.39 -30.08 -24.34
N ASP A 105 5.08 -29.69 -23.27
CA ASP A 105 6.43 -30.15 -22.94
C ASP A 105 6.42 -31.37 -22.00
N GLY A 106 5.23 -31.89 -21.69
CA GLY A 106 5.02 -33.04 -20.79
C GLY A 106 5.01 -32.65 -19.31
N ARG A 107 5.12 -31.36 -18.99
CA ARG A 107 5.17 -30.88 -17.61
C ARG A 107 3.77 -30.90 -17.00
N LYS A 108 3.60 -31.61 -15.87
CA LYS A 108 2.34 -31.64 -15.11
C LYS A 108 2.33 -30.57 -14.02
N ALA A 109 2.49 -29.32 -14.42
CA ALA A 109 2.61 -28.22 -13.48
C ALA A 109 1.29 -28.04 -12.69
N LEU A 110 1.36 -28.11 -11.35
CA LEU A 110 0.18 -28.00 -10.48
C LEU A 110 -0.04 -26.57 -10.00
N TYR A 111 -1.25 -26.06 -10.23
CA TYR A 111 -1.68 -24.70 -9.88
C TYR A 111 -2.83 -24.74 -8.89
N SER A 112 -2.77 -23.90 -7.84
CA SER A 112 -3.88 -23.74 -6.90
C SER A 112 -4.93 -22.79 -7.48
N VAL A 113 -6.02 -23.36 -8.02
CA VAL A 113 -7.05 -22.63 -8.76
C VAL A 113 -8.40 -22.65 -8.05
N GLN A 114 -9.32 -21.78 -8.47
CA GLN A 114 -10.70 -21.81 -7.97
C GLN A 114 -11.49 -22.95 -8.61
N ILE A 115 -11.24 -24.18 -8.17
CA ILE A 115 -12.02 -25.35 -8.52
C ILE A 115 -13.44 -25.17 -7.95
N LYS A 116 -14.45 -25.23 -8.82
CA LYS A 116 -15.86 -25.06 -8.44
C LYS A 116 -16.59 -26.38 -8.19
N GLU A 117 -16.07 -27.49 -8.72
CA GLU A 117 -16.66 -28.82 -8.62
C GLU A 117 -15.56 -29.89 -8.61
N PRO A 118 -15.77 -31.04 -7.94
CA PRO A 118 -16.92 -31.36 -7.07
C PRO A 118 -16.92 -30.55 -5.76
N GLU A 119 -18.02 -30.58 -5.02
CA GLU A 119 -18.20 -29.81 -3.76
C GLU A 119 -17.04 -29.96 -2.76
N ARG A 120 -16.40 -31.14 -2.70
CA ARG A 120 -15.23 -31.36 -1.84
C ARG A 120 -14.06 -30.42 -2.19
N ASN A 121 -13.73 -30.30 -3.48
CA ASN A 121 -12.66 -29.41 -3.94
C ASN A 121 -13.06 -27.95 -3.78
N LYS A 122 -14.33 -27.61 -4.04
CA LYS A 122 -14.87 -26.26 -3.80
C LYS A 122 -14.71 -25.87 -2.33
N GLY A 123 -15.07 -26.75 -1.40
CA GLY A 123 -14.91 -26.52 0.04
C GLY A 123 -13.45 -26.31 0.45
N ALA A 124 -12.50 -27.09 -0.11
CA ALA A 124 -11.07 -26.88 0.12
C ALA A 124 -10.60 -25.51 -0.41
N VAL A 125 -11.02 -25.14 -1.63
CA VAL A 125 -10.73 -23.84 -2.22
C VAL A 125 -11.24 -22.71 -1.35
N ASP A 126 -12.50 -22.75 -0.94
CA ASP A 126 -13.12 -21.72 -0.10
C ASP A 126 -12.38 -21.62 1.25
N TYR A 127 -12.00 -22.76 1.85
CA TYR A 127 -11.26 -22.81 3.10
C TYR A 127 -9.87 -22.15 3.01
N PHE A 128 -9.03 -22.56 2.04
CA PHE A 128 -7.67 -22.02 1.90
C PHE A 128 -7.64 -20.61 1.31
N ARG A 129 -8.69 -20.20 0.59
CA ARG A 129 -8.78 -18.83 0.07
C ARG A 129 -9.08 -17.83 1.19
N VAL A 130 -9.96 -18.18 2.12
CA VAL A 130 -10.30 -17.32 3.27
C VAL A 130 -9.20 -17.34 4.34
N ASN A 131 -8.59 -18.50 4.64
CA ASN A 131 -7.64 -18.62 5.76
C ASN A 131 -6.17 -18.41 5.35
N GLN A 132 -5.31 -17.83 6.20
CA GLN A 132 -5.70 -16.95 7.32
C GLN A 132 -6.30 -15.64 6.78
N HIS A 133 -7.09 -14.94 7.60
CA HIS A 133 -7.61 -13.60 7.30
C HIS A 133 -7.20 -12.62 8.39
N ARG A 134 -7.02 -11.34 8.02
CA ARG A 134 -6.67 -10.29 8.98
C ARG A 134 -7.87 -9.95 9.86
N LEU A 135 -7.59 -9.57 11.10
CA LEU A 135 -8.61 -9.26 12.09
C LEU A 135 -8.88 -7.77 12.25
N GLN A 136 -10.13 -7.50 12.59
CA GLN A 136 -10.57 -6.26 13.20
C GLN A 136 -10.47 -6.45 14.71
N LEU A 137 -9.48 -5.80 15.34
CA LEU A 137 -9.07 -6.08 16.72
C LEU A 137 -10.10 -5.61 17.77
N GLY A 138 -11.02 -4.74 17.37
CA GLY A 138 -12.04 -4.18 18.25
C GLY A 138 -12.29 -2.70 17.96
N ASN A 139 -13.52 -2.27 18.23
CA ASN A 139 -13.90 -0.88 18.16
C ASN A 139 -13.79 -0.23 19.55
N ILE A 140 -13.08 0.88 19.63
CA ILE A 140 -12.94 1.69 20.84
C ILE A 140 -13.59 3.04 20.59
N GLY A 141 -14.72 3.34 21.23
CA GLY A 141 -15.54 4.50 20.90
C GLY A 141 -16.15 5.17 22.10
N ILE A 142 -16.74 6.35 21.89
CA ILE A 142 -17.47 7.07 22.94
C ILE A 142 -18.91 6.55 22.97
N GLU A 143 -19.36 6.14 24.15
CA GLU A 143 -20.78 5.96 24.42
C GLU A 143 -21.35 7.28 24.96
N LEU A 144 -22.28 7.87 24.18
CA LEU A 144 -22.95 9.12 24.50
C LEU A 144 -24.41 8.87 24.84
N LEU A 145 -24.87 9.41 25.96
CA LEU A 145 -26.27 9.37 26.38
C LEU A 145 -26.90 10.76 26.34
N LYS A 146 -28.08 10.86 25.74
CA LYS A 146 -28.91 12.06 25.73
C LYS A 146 -29.56 12.32 27.10
N LYS A 147 -30.21 13.46 27.26
CA LYS A 147 -31.03 13.80 28.45
C LYS A 147 -32.11 12.77 28.75
N ASP A 148 -32.71 12.18 27.72
CA ASP A 148 -33.72 11.13 27.84
C ASP A 148 -33.14 9.74 28.17
N GLY A 149 -31.82 9.62 28.35
CA GLY A 149 -31.14 8.35 28.66
C GLY A 149 -30.90 7.44 27.45
N LYS A 150 -31.35 7.79 26.25
CA LYS A 150 -31.10 7.01 25.03
C LYS A 150 -29.67 7.26 24.52
N LYS A 151 -29.08 6.25 23.86
CA LYS A 151 -27.82 6.41 23.13
C LYS A 151 -27.98 7.44 22.02
N ALA A 152 -27.03 8.37 21.93
CA ALA A 152 -26.99 9.35 20.86
C ALA A 152 -26.69 8.68 19.51
N LYS A 153 -27.24 9.23 18.45
CA LYS A 153 -26.90 8.93 17.05
C LYS A 153 -25.97 10.02 16.52
N VAL A 154 -25.29 9.74 15.41
CA VAL A 154 -24.47 10.75 14.72
C VAL A 154 -25.27 12.01 14.36
N SER A 155 -26.57 11.87 14.05
CA SER A 155 -27.47 12.98 13.73
C SER A 155 -27.81 13.87 14.93
N ASP A 156 -27.55 13.42 16.15
CA ASP A 156 -27.78 14.20 17.37
C ASP A 156 -26.59 15.15 17.67
N LEU A 157 -25.48 15.00 16.94
CA LEU A 157 -24.28 15.80 17.11
C LEU A 157 -24.35 17.08 16.29
N THR A 158 -23.97 18.18 16.93
CA THR A 158 -23.96 19.54 16.35
C THR A 158 -22.58 20.17 16.54
N ASN A 159 -22.34 21.32 15.91
CA ASN A 159 -21.08 22.07 16.04
C ASN A 159 -19.82 21.21 15.78
N ILE A 160 -19.89 20.33 14.78
CA ILE A 160 -18.80 19.41 14.44
C ILE A 160 -17.64 20.20 13.87
N ASN A 161 -16.45 20.01 14.44
CA ASN A 161 -15.18 20.50 13.93
C ASN A 161 -14.09 19.50 14.31
N GLN A 162 -13.69 18.65 13.36
CA GLN A 162 -12.60 17.71 13.50
C GLN A 162 -11.45 18.12 12.60
N LYS A 163 -10.22 18.07 13.12
CA LYS A 163 -8.99 18.35 12.38
C LYS A 163 -7.94 17.31 12.70
N ILE A 164 -7.16 16.90 11.70
CA ILE A 164 -5.85 16.27 11.93
C ILE A 164 -4.74 17.28 11.69
N ASP A 165 -3.81 17.39 12.63
CA ASP A 165 -2.52 18.05 12.38
C ASP A 165 -1.53 17.00 11.88
N LEU A 166 -1.33 16.96 10.56
CA LEU A 166 -0.47 16.00 9.89
C LEU A 166 0.98 16.10 10.37
N TRP A 167 1.42 17.28 10.85
CA TRP A 167 2.78 17.46 11.37
C TRP A 167 3.01 16.70 12.67
N THR A 168 1.96 16.54 13.49
CA THR A 168 2.05 15.89 14.81
C THR A 168 1.37 14.53 14.85
N GLY A 169 0.50 14.22 13.87
CA GLY A 169 -0.34 13.02 13.87
C GLY A 169 -1.49 13.04 14.86
N ILE A 170 -1.86 14.21 15.38
CA ILE A 170 -2.89 14.36 16.41
C ILE A 170 -4.20 14.78 15.77
N ILE A 171 -5.25 14.02 16.06
CA ILE A 171 -6.63 14.39 15.72
C ILE A 171 -7.23 15.17 16.89
N THR A 172 -7.81 16.33 16.61
CA THR A 172 -8.64 17.09 17.55
C THR A 172 -10.06 17.15 17.01
N SER A 173 -11.03 16.72 17.81
CA SER A 173 -12.45 16.73 17.48
C SER A 173 -13.24 17.55 18.50
N GLU A 174 -14.04 18.48 18.03
CA GLU A 174 -15.02 19.22 18.82
C GLU A 174 -16.43 18.97 18.27
N PHE A 175 -17.39 18.74 19.15
CA PHE A 175 -18.80 18.61 18.81
C PHE A 175 -19.66 18.92 20.04
N SER A 176 -20.97 19.00 19.87
CA SER A 176 -21.93 19.23 20.95
C SER A 176 -23.06 18.20 20.91
N LEU A 177 -23.43 17.69 22.08
CA LEU A 177 -24.64 16.88 22.29
C LEU A 177 -25.61 17.68 23.16
N GLU A 178 -26.80 17.99 22.62
CA GLU A 178 -27.84 18.77 23.30
C GLU A 178 -27.32 20.08 23.94
N GLY A 179 -26.42 20.76 23.22
CA GLY A 179 -25.78 22.01 23.63
C GLY A 179 -24.58 21.85 24.59
N THR A 180 -24.23 20.63 25.02
CA THR A 180 -23.05 20.40 25.87
C THR A 180 -21.84 20.05 24.99
N PRO A 181 -20.73 20.82 25.06
CA PRO A 181 -19.56 20.58 24.23
C PRO A 181 -18.78 19.34 24.69
N VAL A 182 -18.13 18.69 23.73
CA VAL A 182 -17.18 17.60 23.91
C VAL A 182 -15.95 17.92 23.06
N LYS A 183 -14.77 17.87 23.68
CA LYS A 183 -13.48 17.97 22.98
C LYS A 183 -12.70 16.68 23.16
N VAL A 184 -12.13 16.17 22.07
CA VAL A 184 -11.42 14.90 22.02
C VAL A 184 -10.09 15.11 21.31
N TRP A 185 -9.01 14.59 21.90
CA TRP A 185 -7.71 14.48 21.26
C TRP A 185 -7.32 13.02 21.17
N THR A 186 -6.85 12.61 20.00
CA THR A 186 -6.46 11.22 19.73
C THR A 186 -5.11 11.20 19.03
N ALA A 187 -4.20 10.39 19.54
CA ALA A 187 -2.85 10.19 19.00
C ALA A 187 -2.48 8.70 19.05
N SER A 188 -1.57 8.27 18.19
CA SER A 188 -1.02 6.91 18.21
C SER A 188 0.43 6.91 18.66
N PHE A 189 0.76 5.96 19.54
CA PHE A 189 2.14 5.66 19.87
C PHE A 189 2.86 5.14 18.62
N GLN A 190 4.12 5.53 18.46
CA GLN A 190 4.91 5.25 17.25
C GLN A 190 5.71 3.95 17.36
N ASN A 191 5.88 3.42 18.57
CA ASN A 191 6.65 2.20 18.85
C ASN A 191 5.80 1.03 19.38
N SER A 192 4.49 1.22 19.55
CA SER A 192 3.58 0.17 20.04
C SER A 192 2.18 0.31 19.45
N ASP A 193 1.42 -0.78 19.45
CA ASP A 193 0.07 -0.88 18.88
C ASP A 193 -0.97 -0.29 19.83
N LYS A 194 -0.82 1.02 20.07
CA LYS A 194 -1.48 1.75 21.15
C LYS A 194 -1.95 3.12 20.69
N ILE A 195 -3.10 3.54 21.20
CA ILE A 195 -3.60 4.90 21.11
C ILE A 195 -3.62 5.57 22.48
N GLY A 196 -3.48 6.89 22.50
CA GLY A 196 -3.81 7.75 23.63
C GLY A 196 -4.98 8.65 23.28
N VAL A 197 -5.88 8.86 24.23
CA VAL A 197 -7.06 9.71 24.07
C VAL A 197 -7.26 10.59 25.30
N LYS A 198 -7.55 11.87 25.06
CA LYS A 198 -8.00 12.84 26.07
C LYS A 198 -9.39 13.33 25.69
N ILE A 199 -10.31 13.38 26.65
CA ILE A 199 -11.67 13.90 26.45
C ILE A 199 -11.99 14.94 27.53
N GLU A 200 -12.56 16.07 27.13
CA GLU A 200 -13.06 17.12 28.03
C GLU A 200 -14.55 17.36 27.76
N SER A 201 -15.39 17.17 28.78
CA SER A 201 -16.83 17.47 28.72
C SER A 201 -17.51 17.41 30.09
N ASP A 202 -18.52 18.25 30.29
CA ASP A 202 -19.47 18.16 31.42
C ASP A 202 -20.32 16.88 31.39
N LEU A 203 -20.41 16.18 30.26
CA LEU A 203 -21.13 14.91 30.15
C LEU A 203 -20.47 13.80 30.98
N ILE A 204 -19.17 13.90 31.25
CA ILE A 204 -18.40 12.93 32.06
C ILE A 204 -18.92 12.94 33.50
N SER A 205 -18.93 14.11 34.15
CA SER A 205 -19.42 14.24 35.52
C SER A 205 -20.91 13.92 35.68
N LYS A 206 -21.68 14.01 34.58
CA LYS A 206 -23.10 13.64 34.50
C LYS A 206 -23.33 12.15 34.23
N GLY A 207 -22.28 11.34 34.06
CA GLY A 207 -22.37 9.92 33.73
C GLY A 207 -22.93 9.63 32.33
N LYS A 208 -22.89 10.60 31.42
CA LYS A 208 -23.45 10.55 30.06
C LYS A 208 -22.41 10.38 28.96
N LEU A 209 -21.13 10.40 29.31
CA LEU A 209 -20.02 10.10 28.42
C LEU A 209 -19.18 8.99 29.04
N LYS A 210 -19.08 7.87 28.33
CA LYS A 210 -18.26 6.71 28.69
C LYS A 210 -17.45 6.28 27.47
N VAL A 211 -16.47 5.39 27.64
CA VAL A 211 -15.72 4.79 26.52
C VAL A 211 -16.05 3.30 26.46
N PHE A 212 -16.41 2.79 25.29
CA PHE A 212 -16.67 1.37 25.10
C PHE A 212 -15.53 0.67 24.37
N ALA A 213 -15.43 -0.63 24.62
CA ALA A 213 -14.70 -1.59 23.79
C ALA A 213 -15.71 -2.62 23.27
N ARG A 214 -15.77 -2.80 21.95
CA ARG A 214 -16.66 -3.78 21.32
C ARG A 214 -15.90 -4.64 20.32
N TYR A 215 -16.08 -5.94 20.38
CA TYR A 215 -15.30 -6.87 19.56
C TYR A 215 -16.17 -7.46 18.44
N PRO A 216 -15.86 -7.18 17.16
CA PRO A 216 -16.57 -7.77 16.04
C PRO A 216 -16.15 -9.23 15.82
N SER A 217 -17.03 -9.99 15.17
CA SER A 217 -16.73 -11.32 14.65
C SER A 217 -16.16 -11.21 13.24
N PRO A 218 -15.13 -11.99 12.88
CA PRO A 218 -14.64 -12.03 11.51
C PRO A 218 -15.71 -12.63 10.58
N THR A 219 -15.93 -11.99 9.43
CA THR A 219 -16.96 -12.42 8.48
C THR A 219 -16.49 -13.48 7.48
N GLY A 220 -15.17 -13.61 7.30
CA GLY A 220 -14.59 -14.46 6.26
C GLY A 220 -14.91 -14.02 4.84
N GLN A 221 -15.36 -12.77 4.66
CA GLN A 221 -15.74 -12.23 3.36
C GLN A 221 -14.57 -11.55 2.66
N PHE A 222 -14.73 -11.34 1.35
CA PHE A 222 -13.80 -10.56 0.54
C PHE A 222 -13.57 -9.16 1.14
N LEU A 223 -14.65 -8.50 1.58
CA LEU A 223 -14.62 -7.23 2.31
C LEU A 223 -15.12 -7.47 3.73
N ASP A 224 -14.41 -6.93 4.72
CA ASP A 224 -14.85 -6.92 6.12
C ASP A 224 -14.85 -5.50 6.68
N ASP A 225 -16.06 -4.96 6.89
CA ASP A 225 -16.33 -3.56 7.21
C ASP A 225 -16.06 -3.16 8.67
N ALA A 226 -15.35 -3.98 9.45
CA ALA A 226 -14.96 -3.67 10.83
C ALA A 226 -16.10 -3.54 11.85
N ALA A 227 -17.32 -3.95 11.50
CA ALA A 227 -18.52 -3.71 12.31
C ALA A 227 -19.56 -4.85 12.23
N PHE A 228 -19.12 -6.10 12.13
CA PHE A 228 -20.01 -7.26 12.20
C PHE A 228 -20.04 -7.84 13.63
N TYR A 229 -21.18 -7.76 14.30
CA TYR A 229 -21.35 -8.24 15.69
C TYR A 229 -22.30 -9.44 15.81
N GLY A 230 -22.51 -10.17 14.71
CA GLY A 230 -23.16 -11.48 14.73
C GLY A 230 -22.22 -12.58 15.21
N ASN A 231 -22.70 -13.84 15.23
CA ASN A 231 -21.89 -15.01 15.61
C ASN A 231 -21.23 -14.89 17.00
N GLU A 232 -21.88 -14.21 17.93
CA GLU A 232 -21.38 -13.94 19.29
C GLU A 232 -21.06 -15.22 20.11
N ASN A 233 -21.48 -16.40 19.68
CA ASN A 233 -21.09 -17.66 20.33
C ASN A 233 -19.78 -18.26 19.80
N ASP A 234 -19.24 -17.72 18.71
CA ASP A 234 -18.04 -18.24 18.04
C ASP A 234 -16.74 -17.65 18.60
N HIS A 235 -16.83 -16.68 19.51
CA HIS A 235 -15.68 -16.08 20.18
C HIS A 235 -15.99 -15.79 21.65
N ILE A 236 -14.95 -15.59 22.45
CA ILE A 236 -15.07 -15.33 23.89
C ILE A 236 -14.36 -14.03 24.17
N THR A 237 -14.97 -13.17 24.97
CA THR A 237 -14.31 -11.97 25.49
C THR A 237 -14.60 -11.83 26.96
N LYS A 238 -13.59 -11.54 27.76
CA LYS A 238 -13.74 -11.40 29.22
C LYS A 238 -12.79 -10.37 29.77
N ILE A 239 -13.19 -9.75 30.88
CA ILE A 239 -12.29 -8.96 31.71
C ILE A 239 -11.38 -9.92 32.48
N VAL A 240 -10.06 -9.77 32.31
CA VAL A 240 -9.03 -10.48 33.09
C VAL A 240 -8.74 -9.74 34.39
N SER A 241 -8.68 -8.40 34.33
CA SER A 241 -8.50 -7.55 35.50
C SER A 241 -9.24 -6.22 35.33
N SER A 242 -9.76 -5.67 36.42
CA SER A 242 -10.39 -4.34 36.45
C SER A 242 -10.04 -3.67 37.76
N GLN A 243 -9.19 -2.66 37.66
CA GLN A 243 -8.70 -1.83 38.77
C GLN A 243 -9.17 -0.39 38.59
N SER A 244 -8.90 0.47 39.58
CA SER A 244 -9.31 1.88 39.55
C SER A 244 -8.61 2.73 38.48
N THR A 245 -7.51 2.22 37.92
CA THR A 245 -6.66 2.96 36.96
C THR A 245 -6.29 2.16 35.71
N GLN A 246 -6.72 0.91 35.64
CA GLN A 246 -6.43 0.04 34.52
C GLN A 246 -7.45 -1.08 34.40
N GLY A 247 -7.58 -1.64 33.20
CA GLY A 247 -8.38 -2.83 32.95
C GLY A 247 -7.83 -3.62 31.78
N LEU A 248 -7.89 -4.94 31.88
CA LEU A 248 -7.40 -5.85 30.86
C LEU A 248 -8.56 -6.70 30.35
N ILE A 249 -8.76 -6.69 29.04
CA ILE A 249 -9.70 -7.55 28.34
C ILE A 249 -8.91 -8.59 27.55
N GLN A 250 -9.35 -9.84 27.60
CA GLN A 250 -8.89 -10.90 26.72
C GLN A 250 -9.98 -11.21 25.70
N HIS A 251 -9.61 -11.26 24.41
CA HIS A 251 -10.46 -11.70 23.31
C HIS A 251 -9.87 -12.95 22.67
N LYS A 252 -10.65 -14.03 22.68
CA LYS A 252 -10.26 -15.35 22.18
C LYS A 252 -11.16 -15.77 21.02
N LEU A 253 -10.53 -15.98 19.88
CA LEU A 253 -11.07 -16.61 18.67
C LEU A 253 -10.52 -18.03 18.55
N GLN A 254 -10.82 -18.72 17.45
CA GLN A 254 -10.44 -20.12 17.26
C GLN A 254 -8.93 -20.31 17.15
N SER A 255 -8.21 -19.47 16.40
CA SER A 255 -6.77 -19.61 16.19
C SER A 255 -5.92 -18.53 16.84
N ILE A 256 -6.53 -17.58 17.55
CA ILE A 256 -5.81 -16.45 18.16
C ILE A 256 -6.46 -16.03 19.47
N ASP A 257 -5.61 -15.63 20.40
CA ASP A 257 -5.93 -15.06 21.69
C ASP A 257 -5.14 -13.76 21.82
N TYR A 258 -5.82 -12.64 22.07
CA TYR A 258 -5.18 -11.34 22.18
C TYR A 258 -5.83 -10.50 23.28
N TYR A 259 -5.12 -9.42 23.62
CA TYR A 259 -5.42 -8.60 24.78
C TYR A 259 -5.65 -7.15 24.38
N THR A 260 -6.54 -6.49 25.12
CA THR A 260 -6.75 -5.05 25.07
C THR A 260 -6.55 -4.47 26.47
N GLN A 261 -5.47 -3.72 26.64
CA GLN A 261 -5.13 -3.05 27.89
C GLN A 261 -5.60 -1.61 27.87
N PHE A 262 -6.44 -1.27 28.84
CA PHE A 262 -6.87 0.08 29.14
C PHE A 262 -6.05 0.62 30.30
N ASN A 263 -5.41 1.77 30.11
CA ASN A 263 -4.87 2.58 31.21
C ASN A 263 -5.67 3.87 31.27
N PHE A 264 -6.12 4.28 32.45
CA PHE A 264 -6.90 5.51 32.62
C PHE A 264 -6.58 6.19 33.95
N THR A 265 -6.95 7.46 34.07
CA THR A 265 -6.69 8.25 35.29
C THR A 265 -7.43 7.67 36.50
N GLU A 266 -8.75 7.52 36.39
CA GLU A 266 -9.63 7.02 37.46
C GLU A 266 -10.94 6.50 36.86
N GLY A 267 -11.42 5.35 37.34
CA GLY A 267 -12.74 4.82 37.00
C GLY A 267 -12.77 3.30 37.10
N LYS A 268 -13.65 2.65 36.35
CA LYS A 268 -13.74 1.18 36.34
C LYS A 268 -14.15 0.65 34.98
N LEU A 269 -13.51 -0.43 34.56
CA LEU A 269 -13.93 -1.21 33.39
C LEU A 269 -14.98 -2.25 33.81
N ARG A 270 -16.10 -2.31 33.09
CA ARG A 270 -17.22 -3.22 33.38
C ARG A 270 -17.69 -3.90 32.11
N GLU A 271 -18.20 -5.11 32.26
CA GLU A 271 -18.95 -5.79 31.21
C GLU A 271 -20.38 -5.23 31.20
N ALA A 272 -20.82 -4.69 30.06
CA ALA A 272 -22.14 -4.08 29.89
C ALA A 272 -23.02 -4.85 28.87
N GLY A 273 -22.44 -5.86 28.23
CA GLY A 273 -23.10 -6.77 27.32
C GLY A 273 -22.10 -7.76 26.74
N LYS A 274 -22.61 -8.72 26.00
CA LYS A 274 -21.76 -9.72 25.33
C LYS A 274 -20.83 -9.04 24.32
N HIS A 275 -19.53 -9.29 24.48
CA HIS A 275 -18.45 -8.62 23.72
C HIS A 275 -18.49 -7.08 23.78
N TYR A 276 -19.15 -6.49 24.78
CA TYR A 276 -19.33 -5.05 24.94
C TYR A 276 -18.95 -4.63 26.36
N PHE A 277 -17.85 -3.91 26.47
CA PHE A 277 -17.26 -3.48 27.73
C PHE A 277 -17.23 -1.97 27.78
N VAL A 278 -17.38 -1.40 28.98
CA VAL A 278 -17.47 0.05 29.17
C VAL A 278 -16.53 0.46 30.28
N TYR A 279 -15.62 1.37 29.94
CA TYR A 279 -14.89 2.17 30.90
C TYR A 279 -15.77 3.31 31.38
N GLU A 280 -16.09 3.29 32.68
CA GLU A 280 -16.84 4.33 33.37
C GLU A 280 -15.85 5.25 34.10
N PRO A 281 -15.62 6.48 33.60
CA PRO A 281 -14.79 7.45 34.29
C PRO A 281 -15.43 7.91 35.60
N SER A 282 -14.60 8.36 36.55
CA SER A 282 -15.06 8.97 37.79
C SER A 282 -15.93 10.21 37.52
N SER A 283 -17.12 10.27 38.13
CA SER A 283 -18.06 11.40 37.98
C SER A 283 -17.58 12.70 38.63
N LYS A 284 -16.46 12.66 39.37
CA LYS A 284 -15.80 13.84 39.94
C LYS A 284 -15.04 14.65 38.88
N ASN A 285 -14.78 14.04 37.71
CA ASN A 285 -13.93 14.62 36.68
C ASN A 285 -14.75 15.15 35.50
N LYS A 286 -14.27 16.22 34.88
CA LYS A 286 -14.75 16.74 33.58
C LYS A 286 -13.76 16.49 32.45
N LYS A 287 -12.65 15.85 32.78
CA LYS A 287 -11.58 15.46 31.88
C LYS A 287 -11.25 14.01 32.16
N LEU A 288 -11.08 13.21 31.12
CA LEU A 288 -10.51 11.88 31.21
C LEU A 288 -9.33 11.76 30.24
N GLU A 289 -8.33 10.98 30.64
CA GLU A 289 -7.24 10.55 29.79
C GLU A 289 -7.15 9.03 29.88
N LEU A 290 -6.96 8.39 28.73
CA LEU A 290 -6.72 6.96 28.65
C LEU A 290 -5.72 6.61 27.55
N SER A 291 -5.12 5.43 27.65
CA SER A 291 -4.50 4.74 26.53
C SER A 291 -5.15 3.38 26.32
N VAL A 292 -5.19 2.91 25.08
CA VAL A 292 -5.65 1.56 24.74
C VAL A 292 -4.60 0.87 23.88
N GLU A 293 -4.08 -0.25 24.37
CA GLU A 293 -3.07 -1.07 23.69
C GLU A 293 -3.67 -2.41 23.27
N PHE A 294 -3.44 -2.81 22.02
CA PHE A 294 -3.74 -4.14 21.53
C PHE A 294 -2.46 -4.97 21.46
N SER A 295 -2.50 -6.21 21.93
CA SER A 295 -1.31 -7.07 21.94
C SER A 295 -1.67 -8.54 21.75
N ALA A 296 -0.86 -9.24 20.95
CA ALA A 296 -0.93 -10.70 20.77
C ALA A 296 -0.57 -11.49 22.04
N LYS A 297 0.06 -10.84 23.02
CA LYS A 297 0.47 -11.42 24.30
C LYS A 297 -0.06 -10.56 25.44
N ASN A 298 -0.20 -11.16 26.63
CA ASN A 298 -0.57 -10.40 27.82
C ASN A 298 0.46 -9.27 28.04
N PRO A 299 0.05 -7.99 28.02
CA PRO A 299 0.99 -6.89 28.05
C PRO A 299 1.65 -6.74 29.41
N GLU A 300 2.96 -6.54 29.41
CA GLU A 300 3.75 -6.17 30.60
C GLU A 300 3.91 -4.64 30.73
N SER A 301 3.19 -3.86 29.92
CA SER A 301 3.48 -2.45 29.69
C SER A 301 3.18 -1.56 30.90
N GLY A 302 4.05 -0.58 31.11
CA GLY A 302 3.87 0.46 32.12
C GLY A 302 2.68 1.37 31.79
N LYS A 303 2.12 2.00 32.84
CA LYS A 303 1.02 2.95 32.70
C LYS A 303 1.46 4.17 31.87
N ALA A 304 0.92 4.29 30.67
CA ALA A 304 1.02 5.46 29.80
C ALA A 304 -0.38 6.03 29.55
N LEU A 305 -0.48 7.33 29.32
CA LEU A 305 -1.75 8.04 29.04
C LEU A 305 -1.62 8.90 27.77
N PHE A 306 -2.55 9.84 27.56
CA PHE A 306 -2.57 10.69 26.38
C PHE A 306 -1.31 11.55 26.23
N ALA A 307 -0.81 12.15 27.32
CA ALA A 307 0.37 13.01 27.26
C ALA A 307 1.61 12.28 26.70
N ASP A 308 1.76 10.99 27.01
CA ASP A 308 2.83 10.15 26.45
C ASP A 308 2.62 9.91 24.95
N ALA A 309 1.39 9.60 24.54
CA ALA A 309 1.01 9.42 23.14
C ALA A 309 1.22 10.69 22.31
N GLU A 310 0.84 11.85 22.85
CA GLU A 310 1.00 13.17 22.22
C GLU A 310 2.49 13.46 21.96
N LYS A 311 3.34 13.27 22.97
CA LYS A 311 4.78 13.47 22.85
C LYS A 311 5.40 12.52 21.83
N GLU A 312 5.07 11.23 21.91
CA GLU A 312 5.64 10.22 21.02
C GLU A 312 5.16 10.38 19.57
N SER A 313 3.87 10.67 19.37
CA SER A 313 3.30 10.92 18.05
C SER A 313 3.92 12.14 17.39
N ALA A 314 3.98 13.27 18.10
CA ALA A 314 4.59 14.50 17.58
C ALA A 314 6.06 14.30 17.20
N ALA A 315 6.84 13.62 18.04
CA ALA A 315 8.25 13.34 17.77
C ALA A 315 8.43 12.40 16.56
N GLY A 316 7.62 11.33 16.45
CA GLY A 316 7.73 10.38 15.35
C GLY A 316 7.29 10.96 13.99
N TRP A 317 6.25 11.80 13.99
CA TRP A 317 5.82 12.51 12.78
C TRP A 317 6.80 13.60 12.37
N GLU A 318 7.30 14.40 13.30
CA GLU A 318 8.35 15.37 13.01
C GLU A 318 9.60 14.71 12.43
N SER A 319 10.03 13.57 13.01
CA SER A 319 11.15 12.77 12.49
C SER A 319 10.90 12.30 11.05
N PHE A 320 9.69 11.81 10.76
CA PHE A 320 9.33 11.39 9.41
C PHE A 320 9.33 12.53 8.39
N TRP A 321 8.67 13.64 8.72
CA TRP A 321 8.58 14.78 7.81
C TRP A 321 9.93 15.42 7.57
N LYS A 322 10.84 15.36 8.55
CA LYS A 322 12.23 15.83 8.40
C LYS A 322 13.16 14.83 7.75
N SER A 323 12.79 13.54 7.66
CA SER A 323 13.57 12.53 6.94
C SER A 323 13.23 12.54 5.44
N GLY A 324 14.13 12.00 4.63
CA GLY A 324 13.91 11.83 3.19
C GLY A 324 13.67 13.14 2.43
N ALA A 325 12.87 13.03 1.37
CA ALA A 325 12.58 14.06 0.40
C ALA A 325 11.39 14.96 0.80
N ALA A 326 11.29 16.13 0.16
CA ALA A 326 10.14 17.03 0.25
C ALA A 326 10.00 17.88 -1.02
N VAL A 327 8.77 18.29 -1.32
CA VAL A 327 8.45 19.21 -2.43
C VAL A 327 7.46 20.29 -1.97
N ASP A 328 7.63 21.50 -2.49
CA ASP A 328 6.74 22.65 -2.29
C ASP A 328 6.41 23.25 -3.67
N PHE A 329 5.11 23.34 -3.97
CA PHE A 329 4.59 23.90 -5.21
C PHE A 329 4.01 25.32 -5.03
N GLU A 330 4.18 25.94 -3.84
CA GLU A 330 3.73 27.31 -3.56
C GLU A 330 4.25 28.31 -4.62
N GLY A 331 3.33 29.12 -5.16
CA GLY A 331 3.62 30.09 -6.21
C GLY A 331 3.47 29.56 -7.64
N SER A 332 3.20 28.27 -7.83
CA SER A 332 2.79 27.74 -9.14
C SER A 332 1.44 28.31 -9.56
N THR A 333 1.30 28.64 -10.85
CA THR A 333 0.06 29.16 -11.45
C THR A 333 -0.73 28.10 -12.20
N ASP A 334 -0.14 26.91 -12.42
CA ASP A 334 -0.87 25.77 -12.98
C ASP A 334 -2.01 25.36 -12.02
N PRO A 335 -3.26 25.23 -12.50
CA PRO A 335 -4.41 24.94 -11.64
C PRO A 335 -4.31 23.58 -10.94
N ARG A 336 -3.48 22.65 -11.46
CA ARG A 336 -3.27 21.31 -10.89
C ARG A 336 -2.32 21.32 -9.69
N ALA A 337 -1.53 22.37 -9.50
CA ALA A 337 -0.43 22.39 -8.54
C ALA A 337 -0.89 22.22 -7.08
N ASN A 338 -1.95 22.92 -6.66
CA ASN A 338 -2.45 22.83 -5.29
C ASN A 338 -2.99 21.44 -4.96
N GLU A 339 -3.75 20.85 -5.89
CA GLU A 339 -4.29 19.50 -5.73
C GLU A 339 -3.20 18.43 -5.81
N LEU A 340 -2.18 18.60 -6.65
CA LEU A 340 -1.03 17.68 -6.67
C LEU A 340 -0.31 17.68 -5.32
N GLU A 341 -0.05 18.85 -4.75
CA GLU A 341 0.58 18.97 -3.43
C GLU A 341 -0.28 18.32 -2.34
N ARG A 342 -1.60 18.50 -2.39
CA ARG A 342 -2.55 17.85 -1.46
C ARG A 342 -2.47 16.33 -1.58
N ARG A 343 -2.50 15.79 -2.80
CA ARG A 343 -2.39 14.34 -3.05
C ARG A 343 -1.06 13.78 -2.55
N VAL A 344 0.04 14.51 -2.78
CA VAL A 344 1.37 14.12 -2.30
C VAL A 344 1.42 14.05 -0.77
N VAL A 345 1.09 15.15 -0.09
CA VAL A 345 1.21 15.23 1.38
C VAL A 345 0.29 14.23 2.06
N LEU A 346 -0.95 14.10 1.60
CA LEU A 346 -1.88 13.13 2.20
C LEU A 346 -1.49 11.68 1.86
N SER A 347 -0.93 11.42 0.68
CA SER A 347 -0.43 10.08 0.35
C SER A 347 0.76 9.71 1.23
N GLU A 348 1.74 10.60 1.44
CA GLU A 348 2.86 10.33 2.36
C GLU A 348 2.37 10.00 3.78
N TYR A 349 1.37 10.75 4.27
CA TYR A 349 0.75 10.48 5.56
C TYR A 349 0.08 9.10 5.60
N LEU A 350 -0.80 8.80 4.63
CA LEU A 350 -1.57 7.56 4.60
C LEU A 350 -0.69 6.33 4.41
N THR A 351 0.31 6.39 3.51
CA THR A 351 1.24 5.27 3.32
C THR A 351 2.09 5.06 4.56
N LYS A 352 2.53 6.11 5.27
CA LYS A 352 3.24 5.91 6.54
C LYS A 352 2.37 5.22 7.59
N VAL A 353 1.11 5.64 7.73
CA VAL A 353 0.19 5.06 8.71
C VAL A 353 -0.10 3.59 8.42
N GLN A 354 -0.22 3.21 7.14
CA GLN A 354 -0.82 1.93 6.75
C GLN A 354 0.11 0.95 6.04
N CYS A 355 1.23 1.43 5.50
CA CYS A 355 2.15 0.68 4.66
C CYS A 355 3.59 0.68 5.22
N GLY A 356 3.84 1.17 6.44
CA GLY A 356 5.19 1.30 7.00
C GLY A 356 5.74 0.06 7.72
N GLY A 357 5.04 -1.07 7.65
CA GLY A 357 5.31 -2.28 8.41
C GLY A 357 6.46 -3.15 7.89
N SER A 358 6.52 -4.39 8.38
CA SER A 358 7.52 -5.41 8.06
C SER A 358 7.03 -6.48 7.07
N ASN A 359 5.85 -6.29 6.50
CA ASN A 359 5.23 -7.13 5.48
C ASN A 359 4.68 -6.27 4.34
N PRO A 360 4.52 -6.85 3.13
CA PRO A 360 3.73 -6.23 2.07
C PRO A 360 2.34 -5.82 2.60
N PRO A 361 1.86 -4.61 2.31
CA PRO A 361 0.52 -4.20 2.69
C PRO A 361 -0.56 -4.90 1.85
N GLN A 362 -1.76 -5.03 2.40
CA GLN A 362 -2.96 -5.19 1.56
C GLN A 362 -3.36 -3.85 0.96
N GLU A 363 -4.21 -3.87 -0.06
CA GLU A 363 -4.57 -2.71 -0.88
C GLU A 363 -5.31 -1.63 -0.10
N THR A 364 -6.05 -2.02 0.95
CA THR A 364 -6.77 -1.14 1.89
C THR A 364 -5.98 -0.89 3.19
N GLY A 365 -4.70 -1.28 3.22
CA GLY A 365 -3.80 -1.06 4.32
C GLY A 365 -4.21 -1.72 5.63
N LEU A 366 -4.37 -0.91 6.67
CA LEU A 366 -4.77 -1.34 8.02
C LEU A 366 -6.14 -0.76 8.40
N THR A 367 -6.94 -0.31 7.42
CA THR A 367 -8.26 0.27 7.67
C THR A 367 -9.35 -0.79 7.72
N PHE A 368 -9.50 -1.56 6.64
CA PHE A 368 -10.46 -2.65 6.55
C PHE A 368 -9.95 -3.73 5.61
N ASN A 369 -10.55 -4.93 5.66
CA ASN A 369 -10.10 -6.00 4.78
C ASN A 369 -10.62 -5.80 3.37
N SER A 370 -9.73 -5.93 2.41
CA SER A 370 -10.03 -6.35 1.04
C SER A 370 -9.25 -7.63 0.76
N TRP A 371 -9.80 -8.53 -0.06
CA TRP A 371 -9.25 -9.88 -0.27
C TRP A 371 -8.85 -10.59 1.03
N TYR A 372 -9.75 -10.60 2.03
CA TYR A 372 -9.55 -11.24 3.34
C TYR A 372 -8.41 -10.63 4.19
N GLY A 373 -7.88 -9.46 3.84
CA GLY A 373 -6.77 -8.85 4.58
C GLY A 373 -5.38 -9.26 4.08
N LYS A 374 -5.32 -10.04 3.01
CA LYS A 374 -4.09 -10.62 2.47
C LYS A 374 -3.39 -9.64 1.53
N PRO A 375 -2.07 -9.44 1.65
CA PRO A 375 -1.33 -8.72 0.63
C PRO A 375 -1.38 -9.42 -0.72
N HIS A 376 -1.37 -8.62 -1.77
CA HIS A 376 -0.94 -9.07 -3.07
C HIS A 376 0.47 -8.58 -3.40
N THR A 377 1.36 -9.52 -3.72
CA THR A 377 2.77 -9.22 -3.93
C THR A 377 3.03 -8.45 -5.22
N GLU A 378 2.13 -8.48 -6.21
CA GLU A 378 2.19 -7.60 -7.38
C GLU A 378 1.87 -6.13 -7.03
N MET A 379 1.09 -5.89 -5.96
CA MET A 379 0.83 -4.54 -5.46
C MET A 379 1.97 -4.02 -4.57
N HIS A 380 2.89 -4.88 -4.11
CA HIS A 380 4.00 -4.48 -3.23
C HIS A 380 4.87 -3.39 -3.86
N TRP A 381 5.07 -3.43 -5.18
CA TRP A 381 5.78 -2.39 -5.92
C TRP A 381 5.13 -1.01 -5.72
N TRP A 382 3.81 -0.93 -5.88
CA TRP A 382 3.04 0.31 -5.72
C TRP A 382 3.05 0.83 -4.29
N HIS A 383 3.09 -0.06 -3.30
CA HIS A 383 3.16 0.31 -1.89
C HIS A 383 4.56 0.71 -1.42
N GLY A 384 5.62 0.15 -2.01
CA GLY A 384 6.96 0.20 -1.42
C GLY A 384 7.96 1.09 -2.16
N VAL A 385 7.92 1.14 -3.48
CA VAL A 385 8.97 1.77 -4.31
C VAL A 385 9.18 3.25 -3.98
N HIS A 386 8.07 3.96 -3.73
CA HIS A 386 8.15 5.38 -3.40
C HIS A 386 9.03 5.64 -2.16
N TYR A 387 9.07 4.76 -1.15
CA TYR A 387 9.90 5.01 0.04
C TYR A 387 11.37 5.19 -0.30
N ALA A 388 11.93 4.34 -1.18
CA ALA A 388 13.31 4.48 -1.62
C ALA A 388 13.51 5.71 -2.52
N LEU A 389 12.55 6.06 -3.37
CA LEU A 389 12.61 7.26 -4.22
C LEU A 389 12.48 8.57 -3.44
N TRP A 390 11.78 8.54 -2.32
CA TRP A 390 11.62 9.64 -1.37
C TRP A 390 12.72 9.65 -0.29
N GLY A 391 13.80 8.89 -0.47
CA GLY A 391 14.96 8.91 0.43
C GLY A 391 14.73 8.29 1.81
N ARG A 392 13.81 7.31 1.90
CA ARG A 392 13.50 6.51 3.10
C ARG A 392 13.62 4.99 2.83
N PRO A 393 14.75 4.51 2.26
CA PRO A 393 14.91 3.11 1.86
C PRO A 393 14.75 2.12 3.02
N GLU A 394 15.00 2.54 4.27
CA GLU A 394 14.84 1.73 5.47
C GLU A 394 13.38 1.31 5.75
N ILE A 395 12.39 2.03 5.20
CA ILE A 395 10.98 1.62 5.32
C ILE A 395 10.69 0.49 4.32
N LEU A 396 11.16 0.61 3.07
CA LEU A 396 11.05 -0.46 2.08
C LEU A 396 11.79 -1.71 2.55
N GLU A 397 13.02 -1.56 3.06
CA GLU A 397 13.86 -2.69 3.46
C GLU A 397 13.17 -3.60 4.50
N LYS A 398 12.45 -3.03 5.46
CA LYS A 398 11.69 -3.78 6.48
C LYS A 398 10.66 -4.73 5.87
N GLN A 399 10.04 -4.34 4.75
CA GLN A 399 9.03 -5.15 4.08
C GLN A 399 9.66 -6.32 3.32
N LEU A 400 10.92 -6.17 2.88
CA LEU A 400 11.60 -7.19 2.07
C LEU A 400 11.97 -8.45 2.87
N ASP A 401 11.93 -8.39 4.20
CA ASP A 401 12.13 -9.57 5.06
C ASP A 401 11.06 -10.65 4.82
N TYR A 402 9.89 -10.27 4.29
CA TYR A 402 8.85 -11.19 3.83
C TYR A 402 9.37 -12.21 2.81
N TYR A 403 10.27 -11.81 1.89
CA TYR A 403 10.78 -12.70 0.85
C TYR A 403 11.75 -13.76 1.41
N PHE A 404 12.47 -13.45 2.49
CA PHE A 404 13.24 -14.47 3.21
C PHE A 404 12.33 -15.45 3.94
N ARG A 405 11.28 -14.97 4.63
CA ARG A 405 10.32 -15.83 5.34
C ARG A 405 9.55 -16.76 4.39
N SER A 406 9.21 -16.28 3.20
CA SER A 406 8.42 -17.04 2.21
C SER A 406 9.28 -17.85 1.21
N PHE A 407 10.61 -17.76 1.28
CA PHE A 407 11.53 -18.36 0.30
C PHE A 407 11.27 -19.85 0.07
N ASP A 408 11.19 -20.66 1.12
CA ASP A 408 10.99 -22.11 1.00
C ASP A 408 9.64 -22.46 0.36
N LYS A 409 8.60 -21.65 0.60
CA LYS A 409 7.28 -21.85 0.00
C LYS A 409 7.28 -21.44 -1.47
N ALA A 410 7.94 -20.34 -1.81
CA ALA A 410 8.14 -19.90 -3.19
C ALA A 410 8.98 -20.91 -4.01
N LYS A 411 9.99 -21.52 -3.38
CA LYS A 411 10.79 -22.60 -3.96
C LYS A 411 9.95 -23.85 -4.22
N LYS A 412 9.19 -24.30 -3.22
CA LYS A 412 8.28 -25.46 -3.35
C LYS A 412 7.22 -25.22 -4.42
N LEU A 413 6.74 -23.98 -4.58
CA LEU A 413 5.83 -23.62 -5.67
C LEU A 413 6.49 -23.80 -7.04
N ALA A 414 7.71 -23.29 -7.23
CA ALA A 414 8.46 -23.48 -8.47
C ALA A 414 8.70 -24.98 -8.75
N GLU A 415 9.17 -25.74 -7.75
CA GLU A 415 9.41 -27.18 -7.86
C GLU A 415 8.14 -27.97 -8.21
N ARG A 416 7.01 -27.67 -7.54
CA ARG A 416 5.68 -28.26 -7.80
C ARG A 416 5.23 -28.04 -9.24
N GLN A 417 5.67 -26.95 -9.85
CA GLN A 417 5.36 -26.60 -11.23
C GLN A 417 6.44 -27.03 -12.22
N GLY A 418 7.53 -27.65 -11.75
CA GLY A 418 8.64 -28.11 -12.57
C GLY A 418 9.52 -26.97 -13.07
N TYR A 419 9.71 -25.92 -12.29
CA TYR A 419 10.66 -24.83 -12.56
C TYR A 419 11.78 -24.80 -11.51
N LYS A 420 12.93 -24.28 -11.92
CA LYS A 420 14.04 -23.92 -11.00
C LYS A 420 13.73 -22.63 -10.24
N GLY A 421 14.57 -22.33 -9.24
CA GLY A 421 14.54 -21.06 -8.53
C GLY A 421 13.36 -20.93 -7.56
N VAL A 422 12.81 -19.72 -7.44
CA VAL A 422 11.65 -19.39 -6.61
C VAL A 422 10.58 -18.68 -7.43
N ARG A 423 9.32 -19.11 -7.25
CA ARG A 423 8.15 -18.41 -7.77
C ARG A 423 7.43 -17.73 -6.63
N TRP A 424 7.42 -16.39 -6.63
CA TRP A 424 6.74 -15.59 -5.62
C TRP A 424 5.23 -15.75 -5.74
N ILE A 425 4.56 -15.83 -4.60
CA ILE A 425 3.11 -16.06 -4.54
C ILE A 425 2.41 -14.72 -4.63
N LYS A 426 1.44 -14.59 -5.56
CA LYS A 426 0.61 -13.39 -5.70
C LYS A 426 -0.15 -13.05 -4.40
N MET A 427 -1.18 -13.83 -4.06
CA MET A 427 -2.03 -13.61 -2.89
C MET A 427 -1.64 -14.56 -1.77
N SER A 428 -1.17 -14.03 -0.65
CA SER A 428 -0.67 -14.83 0.48
C SER A 428 -0.95 -14.17 1.83
N ASP A 429 -0.81 -14.94 2.92
CA ASP A 429 -0.65 -14.35 4.25
C ASP A 429 0.80 -13.90 4.50
N ASN A 430 1.06 -13.33 5.68
CA ASN A 430 2.40 -12.84 6.09
C ASN A 430 3.45 -13.96 6.22
N GLU A 431 3.02 -15.22 6.26
CA GLU A 431 3.88 -16.40 6.28
C GLU A 431 4.16 -16.93 4.86
N GLY A 432 3.55 -16.35 3.82
CA GLY A 432 3.71 -16.78 2.43
C GLY A 432 2.92 -18.04 2.08
N ASN A 433 1.80 -18.34 2.76
CA ASN A 433 0.92 -19.42 2.34
C ASN A 433 0.10 -19.01 1.10
N GLU A 434 0.15 -19.83 0.05
CA GLU A 434 -0.58 -19.61 -1.21
C GLU A 434 -2.09 -19.68 -1.01
N SER A 435 -2.80 -18.73 -1.64
CA SER A 435 -4.27 -18.74 -1.68
C SER A 435 -4.80 -19.14 -3.06
N PRO A 436 -5.72 -20.11 -3.15
CA PRO A 436 -6.27 -20.57 -4.43
C PRO A 436 -6.94 -19.46 -5.22
N SER A 437 -6.65 -19.33 -6.52
CA SER A 437 -7.18 -18.25 -7.37
C SER A 437 -7.25 -18.60 -8.85
N SER A 438 -8.27 -18.11 -9.55
CA SER A 438 -8.40 -18.26 -11.00
C SER A 438 -7.46 -17.35 -11.80
N VAL A 439 -7.03 -16.23 -11.20
CA VAL A 439 -6.10 -15.26 -11.82
C VAL A 439 -4.70 -15.40 -11.22
N ALA A 440 -4.60 -15.34 -9.89
CA ALA A 440 -3.34 -15.26 -9.17
C ALA A 440 -2.34 -16.38 -9.48
N ALA A 441 -2.85 -17.58 -9.73
CA ALA A 441 -2.02 -18.74 -10.02
C ALA A 441 -1.23 -18.59 -11.34
N PHE A 442 -1.66 -17.69 -12.24
CA PHE A 442 -1.07 -17.52 -13.57
C PHE A 442 -0.40 -16.15 -13.78
N LEU A 443 -0.44 -15.27 -12.78
CA LEU A 443 0.34 -14.03 -12.83
C LEU A 443 1.83 -14.34 -12.66
N ILE A 444 2.65 -13.49 -13.28
CA ILE A 444 4.11 -13.56 -13.23
C ILE A 444 4.78 -12.18 -13.12
N TRP A 445 4.02 -11.09 -13.12
CA TRP A 445 4.57 -9.73 -13.21
C TRP A 445 5.11 -9.21 -11.86
N GLU A 446 4.77 -9.88 -10.77
CA GLU A 446 5.33 -9.70 -9.44
C GLU A 446 6.73 -10.27 -9.27
N GLN A 447 7.08 -11.25 -10.12
CA GLN A 447 8.31 -12.02 -9.98
C GLN A 447 9.55 -11.13 -10.01
N PRO A 448 9.66 -10.13 -10.91
CA PRO A 448 10.81 -9.25 -10.97
C PRO A 448 10.83 -8.14 -9.91
N HIS A 449 9.76 -7.94 -9.12
CA HIS A 449 9.66 -6.82 -8.17
C HIS A 449 10.76 -6.83 -7.12
N ILE A 450 11.14 -8.00 -6.60
CA ILE A 450 12.20 -8.08 -5.58
C ILE A 450 13.54 -7.59 -6.14
N ILE A 451 13.85 -7.88 -7.40
CA ILE A 451 15.05 -7.37 -8.09
C ILE A 451 14.99 -5.85 -8.20
N TYR A 452 13.82 -5.31 -8.54
CA TYR A 452 13.63 -3.86 -8.66
C TYR A 452 13.80 -3.15 -7.30
N MET A 453 13.14 -3.66 -6.26
CA MET A 453 13.17 -3.05 -4.94
C MET A 453 14.55 -3.13 -4.28
N THR A 454 15.28 -4.24 -4.42
CA THR A 454 16.64 -4.35 -3.88
C THR A 454 17.66 -3.56 -4.69
N GLU A 455 17.47 -3.40 -6.01
CA GLU A 455 18.31 -2.50 -6.80
C GLU A 455 18.16 -1.05 -6.33
N LEU A 456 16.96 -0.62 -5.93
CA LEU A 456 16.78 0.70 -5.29
C LEU A 456 17.51 0.83 -3.95
N LEU A 457 17.54 -0.23 -3.12
CA LEU A 457 18.32 -0.23 -1.87
C LEU A 457 19.82 -0.13 -2.15
N TYR A 458 20.30 -0.87 -3.16
CA TYR A 458 21.69 -0.81 -3.57
C TYR A 458 22.03 0.58 -4.11
N ARG A 459 21.23 1.15 -5.01
CA ARG A 459 21.45 2.50 -5.57
C ARG A 459 21.42 3.61 -4.51
N ASN A 460 20.66 3.43 -3.44
CA ASN A 460 20.61 4.38 -2.33
C ASN A 460 21.89 4.38 -1.48
N SER A 461 22.54 3.24 -1.32
CA SER A 461 23.68 3.04 -0.39
C SER A 461 25.03 2.87 -1.09
N ASN A 462 25.03 2.36 -2.32
CA ASN A 462 26.16 1.75 -3.03
C ASN A 462 26.95 0.75 -2.18
N ASP A 463 26.28 0.11 -1.20
CA ASP A 463 26.93 -0.78 -0.24
C ASP A 463 26.86 -2.23 -0.73
N LYS A 464 28.04 -2.88 -0.80
CA LYS A 464 28.16 -4.31 -1.09
C LYS A 464 27.38 -5.17 -0.11
N LYS A 465 27.13 -4.72 1.12
CA LYS A 465 26.29 -5.44 2.11
C LYS A 465 24.86 -5.68 1.61
N VAL A 466 24.29 -4.76 0.83
CA VAL A 466 22.96 -4.97 0.22
C VAL A 466 23.03 -6.14 -0.76
N LEU A 467 24.06 -6.16 -1.62
CA LEU A 467 24.27 -7.25 -2.56
C LEU A 467 24.43 -8.59 -1.83
N GLU A 468 25.29 -8.65 -0.80
CA GLU A 468 25.54 -9.88 -0.04
C GLU A 468 24.29 -10.37 0.71
N LYS A 469 23.48 -9.47 1.26
CA LYS A 469 22.23 -9.82 1.97
C LYS A 469 21.21 -10.45 1.02
N TYR A 470 21.03 -9.88 -0.17
CA TYR A 470 19.91 -10.22 -1.05
C TYR A 470 20.28 -11.16 -2.22
N LYS A 471 21.57 -11.45 -2.46
CA LYS A 471 22.02 -12.23 -3.63
C LYS A 471 21.27 -13.55 -3.83
N ASP A 472 21.01 -14.30 -2.76
CA ASP A 472 20.37 -15.62 -2.88
C ASP A 472 18.91 -15.50 -3.32
N LEU A 473 18.20 -14.45 -2.85
CA LEU A 473 16.85 -14.14 -3.31
C LEU A 473 16.84 -13.71 -4.79
N ILE A 474 17.79 -12.85 -5.17
CA ILE A 474 17.89 -12.33 -6.54
C ILE A 474 18.26 -13.43 -7.52
N PHE A 475 19.23 -14.28 -7.19
CA PHE A 475 19.66 -15.37 -8.07
C PHE A 475 18.59 -16.44 -8.20
N ALA A 476 17.93 -16.84 -7.11
CA ALA A 476 16.84 -17.79 -7.19
C ALA A 476 15.63 -17.24 -7.98
N THR A 477 15.36 -15.94 -7.89
CA THR A 477 14.32 -15.28 -8.70
C THR A 477 14.72 -15.29 -10.18
N ALA A 478 15.97 -14.95 -10.50
CA ALA A 478 16.50 -14.97 -11.85
C ALA A 478 16.52 -16.38 -12.46
N ASP A 479 16.82 -17.41 -11.66
CA ASP A 479 16.73 -18.82 -12.07
C ASP A 479 15.32 -19.21 -12.48
N PHE A 480 14.31 -18.85 -11.67
CA PHE A 480 12.91 -19.08 -12.04
C PHE A 480 12.55 -18.34 -13.33
N MET A 481 12.88 -17.05 -13.41
CA MET A 481 12.60 -16.23 -14.59
C MET A 481 13.21 -16.81 -15.87
N ALA A 482 14.46 -17.29 -15.81
CA ALA A 482 15.16 -17.87 -16.95
C ALA A 482 14.64 -19.27 -17.34
N ASP A 483 14.14 -20.04 -16.38
CA ASP A 483 13.60 -21.40 -16.58
C ASP A 483 12.11 -21.39 -16.98
N PHE A 484 11.37 -20.35 -16.60
CA PHE A 484 9.99 -20.11 -17.03
C PHE A 484 9.90 -19.75 -18.51
N ALA A 485 10.90 -19.04 -19.05
CA ALA A 485 10.95 -18.66 -20.45
C ALA A 485 11.13 -19.92 -21.34
N THR A 486 10.17 -20.14 -22.24
CA THR A 486 10.13 -21.36 -23.08
C THR A 486 10.84 -21.11 -24.40
N TYR A 487 11.78 -22.00 -24.75
CA TYR A 487 12.55 -21.88 -25.99
C TYR A 487 11.76 -22.37 -27.21
N ASP A 488 11.52 -21.46 -28.15
CA ASP A 488 10.93 -21.70 -29.46
C ASP A 488 12.06 -21.98 -30.46
N LYS A 489 12.19 -23.25 -30.86
CA LYS A 489 13.22 -23.71 -31.79
C LYS A 489 13.01 -23.18 -33.20
N GLU A 490 11.76 -22.94 -33.61
CA GLU A 490 11.43 -22.50 -34.97
C GLU A 490 11.82 -21.03 -35.16
N LYS A 491 11.57 -20.20 -34.15
CA LYS A 491 11.90 -18.77 -34.17
C LYS A 491 13.24 -18.43 -33.50
N ASN A 492 13.96 -19.42 -32.98
CA ASN A 492 15.22 -19.28 -32.26
C ASN A 492 15.16 -18.19 -31.17
N ARG A 493 14.12 -18.24 -30.34
CA ARG A 493 13.86 -17.23 -29.31
C ARG A 493 13.19 -17.82 -28.06
N TYR A 494 13.22 -17.11 -26.95
CA TYR A 494 12.46 -17.45 -25.75
C TYR A 494 11.15 -16.67 -25.71
N ASN A 495 10.05 -17.37 -25.46
CA ASN A 495 8.73 -16.77 -25.23
C ASN A 495 8.38 -16.81 -23.73
N LEU A 496 7.65 -15.79 -23.26
CA LEU A 496 6.97 -15.80 -21.97
C LEU A 496 5.53 -16.28 -22.18
N GLY A 497 5.16 -17.37 -21.53
CA GLY A 497 3.93 -18.09 -21.83
C GLY A 497 4.12 -19.17 -22.90
N LYS A 498 3.12 -20.02 -23.15
CA LYS A 498 1.74 -19.97 -22.62
C LYS A 498 1.66 -20.32 -21.12
N GLY A 499 0.51 -20.08 -20.51
CA GLY A 499 0.29 -20.27 -19.07
C GLY A 499 0.47 -19.01 -18.23
N VAL A 500 0.31 -17.84 -18.84
CA VAL A 500 0.44 -16.53 -18.20
C VAL A 500 -0.84 -15.73 -18.34
N ILE A 501 -1.32 -15.16 -17.24
CA ILE A 501 -2.24 -14.03 -17.28
C ILE A 501 -1.36 -12.78 -17.08
N PRO A 502 -1.38 -11.80 -17.99
CA PRO A 502 -0.58 -10.60 -17.84
C PRO A 502 -1.17 -9.69 -16.77
N ALA A 503 -0.44 -8.65 -16.38
CA ALA A 503 -0.84 -7.62 -15.43
C ALA A 503 -2.19 -6.97 -15.80
N GLN A 504 -2.60 -7.02 -17.07
CA GLN A 504 -3.91 -6.55 -17.52
C GLN A 504 -5.09 -7.45 -17.11
N GLU A 505 -4.86 -8.68 -16.67
CA GLU A 505 -5.86 -9.62 -16.11
C GLU A 505 -7.03 -10.07 -17.02
N VAL A 506 -7.19 -9.51 -18.23
CA VAL A 506 -8.31 -9.87 -19.14
C VAL A 506 -8.04 -11.06 -20.06
N PHE A 507 -6.78 -11.41 -20.28
CA PHE A 507 -6.38 -12.41 -21.27
C PHE A 507 -6.34 -13.83 -20.70
N PRO A 508 -6.76 -14.86 -21.47
CA PRO A 508 -6.80 -16.24 -20.98
C PRO A 508 -5.38 -16.84 -20.89
N ALA A 509 -5.04 -17.43 -19.73
CA ALA A 509 -3.73 -18.04 -19.47
C ALA A 509 -3.26 -19.02 -20.57
N LYS A 510 -4.20 -19.81 -21.09
CA LYS A 510 -3.93 -20.91 -22.03
C LYS A 510 -3.42 -20.44 -23.40
N ASP A 511 -3.78 -19.23 -23.83
CA ASP A 511 -3.48 -18.75 -25.19
C ASP A 511 -2.44 -17.63 -25.19
N THR A 512 -2.25 -16.99 -24.05
CA THR A 512 -1.47 -15.76 -23.94
C THR A 512 0.02 -16.03 -23.93
N TYR A 513 0.76 -15.28 -24.76
CA TYR A 513 2.22 -15.28 -24.73
C TYR A 513 2.79 -13.91 -25.13
N ASN A 514 4.02 -13.66 -24.69
CA ASN A 514 4.78 -12.42 -24.85
C ASN A 514 3.96 -11.13 -24.60
N PRO A 515 3.38 -10.94 -23.39
CA PRO A 515 2.87 -9.64 -22.99
C PRO A 515 3.95 -8.55 -23.00
N THR A 516 3.64 -7.35 -23.51
CA THR A 516 4.64 -6.29 -23.72
C THR A 516 5.32 -5.84 -22.43
N TYR A 517 4.55 -5.66 -21.35
CA TYR A 517 5.09 -5.22 -20.05
C TYR A 517 6.01 -6.27 -19.43
N GLU A 518 5.57 -7.51 -19.38
CA GLU A 518 6.29 -8.62 -18.78
C GLU A 518 7.57 -8.92 -19.54
N VAL A 519 7.56 -8.88 -20.88
CA VAL A 519 8.77 -9.06 -21.69
C VAL A 519 9.79 -7.95 -21.40
N ALA A 520 9.36 -6.69 -21.32
CA ALA A 520 10.25 -5.58 -20.96
C ALA A 520 10.83 -5.75 -19.55
N TYR A 521 10.00 -6.17 -18.60
CA TYR A 521 10.43 -6.35 -17.21
C TYR A 521 11.37 -7.54 -17.02
N TRP A 522 11.12 -8.66 -17.73
CA TRP A 522 12.02 -9.82 -17.77
C TRP A 522 13.40 -9.45 -18.31
N ASP A 523 13.43 -8.71 -19.43
CA ASP A 523 14.67 -8.24 -20.06
C ASP A 523 15.48 -7.37 -19.09
N TRP A 524 14.83 -6.42 -18.42
CA TRP A 524 15.50 -5.54 -17.46
C TRP A 524 15.99 -6.30 -16.22
N ALA A 525 15.12 -7.07 -15.58
CA ALA A 525 15.44 -7.69 -14.29
C ALA A 525 16.51 -8.79 -14.40
N LEU A 526 16.52 -9.59 -15.48
CA LEU A 526 17.60 -10.55 -15.72
C LEU A 526 18.95 -9.84 -15.96
N LYS A 527 18.96 -8.69 -16.65
CA LYS A 527 20.18 -7.89 -16.82
C LYS A 527 20.69 -7.34 -15.48
N VAL A 528 19.79 -6.86 -14.61
CA VAL A 528 20.14 -6.42 -13.25
C VAL A 528 20.69 -7.58 -12.42
N ALA A 529 20.09 -8.77 -12.49
CA ALA A 529 20.61 -9.95 -11.80
C ALA A 529 22.04 -10.33 -12.27
N GLN A 530 22.34 -10.19 -13.57
CA GLN A 530 23.71 -10.35 -14.06
C GLN A 530 24.66 -9.28 -13.53
N GLN A 531 24.24 -8.02 -13.51
CA GLN A 531 25.03 -6.93 -12.93
C GLN A 531 25.32 -7.18 -11.45
N TRP A 532 24.39 -7.79 -10.71
CA TRP A 532 24.63 -8.20 -9.33
C TRP A 532 25.74 -9.24 -9.21
N LYS A 533 25.78 -10.26 -10.09
CA LYS A 533 26.90 -11.22 -10.13
C LYS A 533 28.22 -10.50 -10.38
N GLU A 534 28.26 -9.61 -11.37
CA GLU A 534 29.47 -8.84 -11.72
C GLU A 534 29.95 -7.97 -10.56
N ARG A 535 29.05 -7.21 -9.92
CA ARG A 535 29.36 -6.37 -8.74
C ARG A 535 29.85 -7.20 -7.54
N LEU A 536 29.44 -8.46 -7.44
CA LEU A 536 29.92 -9.42 -6.43
C LEU A 536 31.22 -10.15 -6.84
N GLY A 537 31.75 -9.89 -8.04
CA GLY A 537 32.91 -10.59 -8.58
C GLY A 537 32.64 -12.04 -9.00
N GLN A 538 31.36 -12.40 -9.19
CA GLN A 538 30.94 -13.72 -9.65
C GLN A 538 30.81 -13.74 -11.18
N PRO A 539 31.05 -14.90 -11.83
CA PRO A 539 30.83 -15.02 -13.27
C PRO A 539 29.35 -14.88 -13.61
N ARG A 540 29.07 -14.24 -14.76
CA ARG A 540 27.73 -14.19 -15.35
C ARG A 540 27.17 -15.60 -15.54
N ASP A 541 25.86 -15.75 -15.39
CA ASP A 541 25.17 -17.01 -15.69
C ASP A 541 24.89 -17.15 -17.18
N LYS A 542 25.36 -18.25 -17.79
CA LYS A 542 25.22 -18.46 -19.24
C LYS A 542 23.76 -18.66 -19.69
N LYS A 543 22.92 -19.28 -18.87
CA LYS A 543 21.52 -19.51 -19.20
C LYS A 543 20.73 -18.20 -19.13
N TRP A 544 21.02 -17.37 -18.14
CA TRP A 544 20.40 -16.04 -18.05
C TRP A 544 20.80 -15.18 -19.25
N ASP A 545 22.08 -15.20 -19.66
CA ASP A 545 22.53 -14.51 -20.87
C ASP A 545 21.85 -15.02 -22.15
N ASP A 546 21.73 -16.34 -22.31
CA ASP A 546 21.02 -16.91 -23.47
C ASP A 546 19.55 -16.48 -23.52
N VAL A 547 18.87 -16.44 -22.36
CA VAL A 547 17.49 -15.94 -22.27
C VAL A 547 17.42 -14.44 -22.59
N ILE A 548 18.26 -13.59 -22.00
CA ILE A 548 18.29 -12.14 -22.29
C ILE A 548 18.46 -11.89 -23.79
N ASN A 549 19.47 -12.53 -24.38
CA ASN A 549 19.86 -12.31 -25.78
C ASN A 549 18.79 -12.80 -26.77
N LYS A 550 18.07 -13.87 -26.42
CA LYS A 550 17.07 -14.49 -27.29
C LYS A 550 15.63 -14.27 -26.83
N LEU A 551 15.37 -13.46 -25.80
CA LEU A 551 13.99 -13.17 -25.36
C LEU A 551 13.23 -12.52 -26.51
N ALA A 552 11.95 -12.87 -26.66
CA ALA A 552 11.08 -12.34 -27.69
C ALA A 552 11.15 -10.80 -27.78
N PRO A 553 11.02 -10.23 -29.00
CA PRO A 553 10.85 -8.79 -29.14
C PRO A 553 9.51 -8.36 -28.52
N LEU A 554 9.40 -7.08 -28.19
CA LEU A 554 8.11 -6.50 -27.83
C LEU A 554 7.16 -6.60 -29.05
N PRO A 555 5.92 -7.12 -28.89
CA PRO A 555 5.04 -7.39 -30.02
C PRO A 555 4.52 -6.09 -30.64
N VAL A 556 4.78 -5.89 -31.94
CA VAL A 556 4.36 -4.70 -32.70
C VAL A 556 3.42 -5.11 -33.82
N GLN A 557 2.39 -4.30 -34.05
CA GLN A 557 1.54 -4.35 -35.25
C GLN A 557 1.11 -2.92 -35.60
N ASP A 558 1.11 -2.57 -36.88
CA ASP A 558 0.59 -1.29 -37.39
C ASP A 558 1.19 -0.04 -36.68
N GLY A 559 2.46 -0.13 -36.27
CA GLY A 559 3.17 0.98 -35.63
C GLY A 559 2.84 1.22 -34.15
N VAL A 560 2.18 0.27 -33.48
CA VAL A 560 1.94 0.26 -32.02
C VAL A 560 2.34 -1.06 -31.36
N TYR A 561 2.62 -1.03 -30.06
CA TYR A 561 2.82 -2.24 -29.26
C TYR A 561 1.48 -2.88 -28.90
N LEU A 562 1.34 -4.18 -29.14
CA LEU A 562 0.17 -4.94 -28.71
C LEU A 562 0.20 -5.16 -27.19
N SER A 563 -0.94 -5.41 -26.55
CA SER A 563 -0.96 -5.83 -25.14
C SER A 563 -0.21 -7.15 -24.96
N THR A 564 -0.40 -8.10 -25.89
CA THR A 564 0.30 -9.39 -25.94
C THR A 564 0.52 -9.82 -27.40
N GLU A 565 1.53 -10.66 -27.68
CA GLU A 565 1.78 -11.12 -29.06
C GLU A 565 0.62 -11.95 -29.63
N SER A 566 -0.10 -12.66 -28.75
CA SER A 566 -1.27 -13.48 -29.10
C SER A 566 -2.52 -12.66 -29.44
N ALA A 567 -2.62 -11.41 -29.01
CA ALA A 567 -3.80 -10.55 -29.20
C ALA A 567 -3.57 -9.51 -30.32
N LYS A 568 -3.65 -9.95 -31.58
CA LYS A 568 -3.51 -9.10 -32.78
C LYS A 568 -4.62 -8.03 -32.91
N ASP A 569 -5.67 -8.17 -32.11
CA ASP A 569 -6.84 -7.30 -32.00
C ASP A 569 -6.84 -6.45 -30.71
N SER A 570 -5.67 -6.26 -30.06
CA SER A 570 -5.51 -5.57 -28.77
C SER A 570 -6.28 -4.24 -28.65
N PHE A 571 -6.35 -3.44 -29.73
CA PHE A 571 -7.00 -2.12 -29.74
C PHE A 571 -8.21 -2.03 -30.67
N THR A 572 -8.77 -3.17 -31.06
CA THR A 572 -9.96 -3.27 -31.91
C THR A 572 -11.05 -4.14 -31.28
N PHE A 573 -10.70 -5.07 -30.39
CA PHE A 573 -11.67 -5.86 -29.65
C PHE A 573 -11.93 -5.22 -28.26
N PRO A 574 -13.14 -4.70 -27.98
CA PRO A 574 -13.41 -3.93 -26.75
C PRO A 574 -13.04 -4.62 -25.44
N LYS A 575 -13.14 -5.96 -25.39
CA LYS A 575 -12.79 -6.75 -24.20
C LYS A 575 -11.30 -6.63 -23.82
N TRP A 576 -10.42 -6.37 -24.78
CA TRP A 576 -8.98 -6.20 -24.55
C TRP A 576 -8.59 -4.78 -24.15
N MET A 577 -9.55 -3.86 -24.07
CA MET A 577 -9.32 -2.46 -23.69
C MET A 577 -9.99 -2.11 -22.35
N THR A 578 -10.22 -3.12 -21.50
CA THR A 578 -10.65 -2.95 -20.12
C THR A 578 -9.52 -3.31 -19.16
N ASP A 579 -9.70 -2.97 -17.89
CA ASP A 579 -8.72 -3.20 -16.84
C ASP A 579 -7.43 -2.38 -17.09
N HIS A 580 -6.28 -2.86 -16.65
CA HIS A 580 -5.02 -2.11 -16.69
C HIS A 580 -4.44 -1.92 -18.11
N PRO A 581 -4.10 -0.69 -18.57
CA PRO A 581 -3.35 -0.47 -19.80
C PRO A 581 -1.86 -0.84 -19.66
N ALA A 582 -1.59 -2.08 -19.24
CA ALA A 582 -0.29 -2.57 -18.78
C ALA A 582 0.82 -2.40 -19.84
N VAL A 583 0.48 -2.36 -21.13
CA VAL A 583 1.42 -2.06 -22.22
C VAL A 583 2.23 -0.78 -21.97
N LEU A 584 1.63 0.23 -21.31
CA LEU A 584 2.31 1.47 -20.95
C LEU A 584 3.35 1.28 -19.85
N GLY A 585 3.19 0.27 -18.98
CA GLY A 585 4.12 -0.11 -17.92
C GLY A 585 5.52 -0.49 -18.43
N ALA A 586 5.63 -0.93 -19.69
CA ALA A 586 6.91 -1.26 -20.34
C ALA A 586 7.88 -0.05 -20.45
N LEU A 587 7.35 1.18 -20.35
CA LEU A 587 8.14 2.40 -20.22
C LEU A 587 7.71 3.26 -19.03
N GLY A 588 6.57 2.98 -18.38
CA GLY A 588 6.10 3.69 -17.19
C GLY A 588 6.74 3.17 -15.91
N MET A 589 6.70 1.85 -15.68
CA MET A 589 7.24 1.23 -14.46
C MET A 589 8.67 0.73 -14.66
N VAL A 590 8.98 0.22 -15.86
CA VAL A 590 10.29 -0.37 -16.20
C VAL A 590 11.18 0.66 -16.90
N PRO A 591 12.49 0.64 -16.67
CA PRO A 591 13.44 1.43 -17.43
C PRO A 591 13.37 1.11 -18.93
N GLU A 592 13.78 2.08 -19.75
CA GLU A 592 13.76 1.94 -21.21
C GLU A 592 14.55 0.69 -21.65
N SER A 593 13.83 -0.32 -22.17
CA SER A 593 14.45 -1.52 -22.72
C SER A 593 15.16 -1.19 -24.05
N PRO A 594 16.33 -1.77 -24.34
CA PRO A 594 16.95 -1.70 -25.68
C PRO A 594 16.07 -2.25 -26.81
N LYS A 595 15.00 -2.98 -26.49
CA LYS A 595 14.02 -3.52 -27.46
C LYS A 595 12.85 -2.56 -27.72
N LEU A 596 12.80 -1.42 -27.03
CA LEU A 596 11.72 -0.44 -27.13
C LEU A 596 12.06 0.68 -28.11
N ASP A 597 11.09 1.07 -28.91
CA ASP A 597 11.09 2.25 -29.77
C ASP A 597 10.12 3.29 -29.21
N LYS A 598 10.64 4.45 -28.84
CA LYS A 598 9.85 5.53 -28.22
C LYS A 598 8.80 6.14 -29.15
N LYS A 599 8.99 6.10 -30.47
CA LYS A 599 7.97 6.54 -31.43
C LYS A 599 6.80 5.56 -31.44
N ILE A 600 7.06 4.26 -31.45
CA ILE A 600 6.02 3.23 -31.36
C ILE A 600 5.30 3.31 -30.00
N MET A 601 6.04 3.48 -28.90
CA MET A 601 5.43 3.64 -27.57
C MET A 601 4.59 4.92 -27.49
N LYS A 602 5.03 6.02 -28.10
CA LYS A 602 4.20 7.23 -28.19
C LYS A 602 2.90 6.99 -28.96
N ASN A 603 2.95 6.32 -30.12
CA ASN A 603 1.75 5.95 -30.86
C ASN A 603 0.83 5.04 -30.02
N THR A 604 1.43 4.12 -29.24
CA THR A 604 0.70 3.22 -28.34
C THR A 604 0.00 4.00 -27.23
N LEU A 605 0.69 4.97 -26.61
CA LEU A 605 0.09 5.88 -25.63
C LEU A 605 -1.06 6.67 -26.26
N ASP A 606 -0.91 7.16 -27.48
CA ASP A 606 -1.96 7.93 -28.16
C ASP A 606 -3.21 7.06 -28.45
N ILE A 607 -3.03 5.81 -28.90
CA ILE A 607 -4.15 4.87 -29.10
C ILE A 607 -4.81 4.47 -27.76
N VAL A 608 -4.03 4.16 -26.73
CA VAL A 608 -4.58 3.83 -25.40
C VAL A 608 -5.36 5.03 -24.86
N TRP A 609 -4.81 6.24 -24.97
CA TRP A 609 -5.50 7.46 -24.54
C TRP A 609 -6.86 7.64 -25.21
N GLU A 610 -6.94 7.39 -26.51
CA GLU A 610 -8.15 7.57 -27.31
C GLU A 610 -9.20 6.47 -27.08
N ARG A 611 -8.77 5.21 -26.94
CA ARG A 611 -9.67 4.03 -27.09
C ARG A 611 -9.86 3.19 -25.83
N TRP A 612 -9.06 3.40 -24.79
CA TRP A 612 -9.19 2.60 -23.57
C TRP A 612 -10.50 2.90 -22.86
N ASN A 613 -11.12 1.86 -22.30
CA ASN A 613 -12.30 2.02 -21.45
C ASN A 613 -11.84 2.43 -20.04
N TRP A 614 -11.50 3.71 -19.89
CA TRP A 614 -10.92 4.27 -18.67
C TRP A 614 -11.79 4.03 -17.42
N GLU A 615 -13.11 3.90 -17.57
CA GLU A 615 -14.04 3.57 -16.48
C GLU A 615 -13.81 2.19 -15.85
N HIS A 616 -13.05 1.30 -16.51
CA HIS A 616 -12.67 -0.02 -16.03
C HIS A 616 -11.26 -0.08 -15.42
N THR A 617 -10.56 1.05 -15.34
CA THR A 617 -9.20 1.13 -14.78
C THR A 617 -9.20 1.27 -13.26
N TRP A 618 -8.04 1.02 -12.65
CA TRP A 618 -7.78 1.13 -11.22
C TRP A 618 -6.88 2.32 -10.91
N GLY A 619 -6.86 2.74 -9.64
CA GLY A 619 -6.18 3.98 -9.25
C GLY A 619 -4.68 4.07 -9.54
N TRP A 620 -3.96 2.96 -9.69
CA TRP A 620 -2.53 2.96 -10.04
C TRP A 620 -2.27 3.09 -11.55
N ASP A 621 -3.28 2.91 -12.40
CA ASP A 621 -3.14 3.00 -13.87
C ASP A 621 -2.79 4.42 -14.32
N PHE A 622 -3.30 5.43 -13.61
CA PHE A 622 -3.03 6.85 -13.89
C PHE A 622 -1.58 7.23 -13.60
N PRO A 623 -0.99 6.90 -12.43
CA PRO A 623 0.46 6.91 -12.20
C PRO A 623 1.28 6.20 -13.27
N MET A 624 0.94 4.97 -13.65
CA MET A 624 1.65 4.22 -14.70
C MET A 624 1.67 4.98 -16.03
N THR A 625 0.50 5.49 -16.44
CA THR A 625 0.32 6.29 -17.66
C THR A 625 1.11 7.59 -17.59
N ALA A 626 1.11 8.25 -16.43
CA ALA A 626 1.86 9.48 -16.21
C ALA A 626 3.38 9.28 -16.33
N MET A 627 3.92 8.23 -15.69
CA MET A 627 5.33 7.89 -15.81
C MET A 627 5.72 7.56 -17.26
N ASN A 628 4.86 6.84 -18.00
CA ASN A 628 5.08 6.57 -19.42
C ASN A 628 5.16 7.88 -20.24
N ALA A 629 4.18 8.76 -20.08
CA ALA A 629 4.16 10.06 -20.76
C ALA A 629 5.37 10.93 -20.40
N ALA A 630 5.81 10.91 -19.13
CA ALA A 630 7.01 11.63 -18.70
C ALA A 630 8.27 11.11 -19.40
N ARG A 631 8.49 9.78 -19.46
CA ARG A 631 9.63 9.18 -20.19
C ARG A 631 9.60 9.46 -21.70
N LEU A 632 8.42 9.73 -22.26
CA LEU A 632 8.24 10.16 -23.66
C LEU A 632 8.46 11.66 -23.89
N GLY A 633 8.80 12.43 -22.85
CA GLY A 633 8.98 13.87 -22.96
C GLY A 633 7.66 14.65 -23.12
N LEU A 634 6.56 14.11 -22.58
CA LEU A 634 5.22 14.71 -22.64
C LEU A 634 4.74 15.11 -21.23
N PRO A 635 5.39 16.11 -20.57
CA PRO A 635 5.13 16.44 -19.17
C PRO A 635 3.70 16.92 -18.92
N ASN A 636 3.09 17.65 -19.86
CA ASN A 636 1.69 18.04 -19.75
C ASN A 636 0.75 16.83 -19.77
N LYS A 637 0.98 15.87 -20.67
CA LYS A 637 0.19 14.63 -20.75
C LYS A 637 0.40 13.75 -19.53
N ALA A 638 1.59 13.77 -18.93
CA ALA A 638 1.87 13.10 -17.67
C ALA A 638 1.04 13.66 -16.51
N LEU A 639 0.97 15.00 -16.41
CA LEU A 639 0.08 15.66 -15.46
C LEU A 639 -1.38 15.36 -15.80
N ASP A 640 -1.81 15.46 -17.05
CA ASP A 640 -3.19 15.16 -17.44
C ASP A 640 -3.61 13.73 -17.04
N ALA A 641 -2.70 12.75 -17.14
CA ALA A 641 -2.98 11.39 -16.68
C ALA A 641 -3.30 11.33 -15.19
N LEU A 642 -2.53 12.03 -14.34
CA LEU A 642 -2.79 12.11 -12.90
C LEU A 642 -4.12 12.81 -12.58
N PHE A 643 -4.69 13.59 -13.51
CA PHE A 643 -5.89 14.40 -13.29
C PHE A 643 -7.07 14.02 -14.19
N MET A 644 -7.02 12.87 -14.88
CA MET A 644 -8.16 12.36 -15.63
C MET A 644 -9.41 12.27 -14.75
N ASP A 645 -10.53 12.79 -15.23
CA ASP A 645 -11.82 12.79 -14.53
C ASP A 645 -12.49 11.40 -14.62
N ILE A 646 -11.90 10.45 -13.91
CA ILE A 646 -12.33 9.06 -13.83
C ILE A 646 -12.47 8.70 -12.36
N GLN A 647 -13.53 7.96 -12.01
CA GLN A 647 -13.86 7.65 -10.61
C GLN A 647 -12.68 7.04 -9.85
N THR A 648 -11.97 6.08 -10.44
CA THR A 648 -10.84 5.39 -9.82
C THR A 648 -9.58 6.26 -9.68
N ASN A 649 -9.55 7.44 -10.31
CA ASN A 649 -8.53 8.49 -10.11
C ASN A 649 -8.93 9.53 -9.05
N THR A 650 -10.05 9.32 -8.34
CA THR A 650 -10.51 10.26 -7.31
C THR A 650 -9.70 10.11 -6.03
N TYR A 651 -9.26 11.24 -5.46
CA TYR A 651 -8.63 11.32 -4.14
C TYR A 651 -9.58 12.03 -3.19
N LEU A 652 -10.12 11.27 -2.24
CA LEU A 652 -11.07 11.76 -1.23
C LEU A 652 -10.48 12.92 -0.43
N LYS A 653 -11.34 13.61 0.33
CA LYS A 653 -10.94 14.73 1.17
C LYS A 653 -9.84 14.38 2.17
N ASN A 654 -9.88 13.16 2.72
CA ASN A 654 -8.86 12.61 3.61
C ASN A 654 -7.64 12.03 2.87
N GLY A 655 -7.61 12.11 1.53
CA GLY A 655 -6.49 11.72 0.68
C GLY A 655 -6.53 10.29 0.15
N HIS A 656 -7.45 9.44 0.63
CA HIS A 656 -7.55 8.08 0.10
C HIS A 656 -7.95 8.08 -1.37
N ASN A 657 -7.25 7.28 -2.18
CA ASN A 657 -7.69 7.01 -3.54
C ASN A 657 -8.93 6.10 -3.54
N PHE A 658 -10.03 6.55 -4.13
CA PHE A 658 -11.34 5.88 -4.11
C PHE A 658 -11.54 5.06 -5.39
N GLN A 659 -12.06 3.83 -5.28
CA GLN A 659 -12.39 3.02 -6.47
C GLN A 659 -13.89 2.99 -6.71
N ASP A 660 -14.64 2.39 -5.80
CA ASP A 660 -16.10 2.30 -5.84
C ASP A 660 -16.68 2.03 -4.43
N LYS A 661 -17.98 1.74 -4.35
CA LYS A 661 -18.65 1.42 -3.08
C LYS A 661 -18.16 0.13 -2.41
N ARG A 662 -17.55 -0.79 -3.15
CA ARG A 662 -17.01 -2.07 -2.66
C ARG A 662 -15.58 -1.86 -2.19
N LEU A 663 -14.77 -1.11 -2.92
CA LEU A 663 -13.38 -0.81 -2.56
C LEU A 663 -13.18 0.70 -2.40
N ARG A 664 -13.56 1.19 -1.22
CA ARG A 664 -13.69 2.63 -0.94
C ARG A 664 -12.35 3.33 -0.73
N ILE A 665 -11.28 2.58 -0.52
CA ILE A 665 -9.90 3.08 -0.49
C ILE A 665 -9.01 2.10 -1.24
N TYR A 666 -7.95 2.60 -1.87
CA TYR A 666 -7.00 1.79 -2.62
C TYR A 666 -5.62 2.45 -2.63
N LEU A 667 -4.77 2.04 -1.68
CA LEU A 667 -3.46 2.63 -1.43
C LEU A 667 -2.43 2.43 -2.56
N PRO A 668 -2.54 1.46 -3.50
CA PRO A 668 -1.69 1.44 -4.69
C PRO A 668 -1.76 2.76 -5.51
N GLY A 669 -2.93 3.40 -5.59
CA GLY A 669 -3.05 4.72 -6.22
C GLY A 669 -2.23 5.80 -5.51
N ASN A 670 -2.34 5.86 -4.17
CA ASN A 670 -1.57 6.78 -3.33
C ASN A 670 -0.05 6.58 -3.50
N GLY A 671 0.43 5.35 -3.41
CA GLY A 671 1.85 5.03 -3.62
C GLY A 671 2.33 5.27 -5.06
N GLY A 672 1.45 5.06 -6.05
CA GLY A 672 1.70 5.39 -7.45
C GLY A 672 1.90 6.88 -7.70
N VAL A 673 1.08 7.76 -7.11
CA VAL A 673 1.28 9.22 -7.20
C VAL A 673 2.63 9.62 -6.59
N LEU A 674 2.99 9.08 -5.43
CA LEU A 674 4.27 9.36 -4.79
C LEU A 674 5.45 8.92 -5.68
N THR A 675 5.38 7.71 -6.24
CA THR A 675 6.40 7.20 -7.17
C THR A 675 6.52 8.09 -8.40
N THR A 676 5.39 8.47 -9.00
CA THR A 676 5.35 9.30 -10.21
C THR A 676 5.92 10.69 -9.96
N VAL A 677 5.54 11.35 -8.86
CA VAL A 677 6.04 12.68 -8.52
C VAL A 677 7.54 12.66 -8.24
N ALA A 678 8.05 11.65 -7.52
CA ALA A 678 9.49 11.50 -7.31
C ALA A 678 10.24 11.36 -8.64
N MET A 679 9.72 10.52 -9.55
CA MET A 679 10.28 10.35 -10.88
C MET A 679 10.21 11.64 -11.72
N MET A 680 9.12 12.41 -11.66
CA MET A 680 8.99 13.65 -12.41
C MET A 680 9.90 14.77 -11.88
N LEU A 681 10.19 14.77 -10.58
CA LEU A 681 11.07 15.74 -9.91
C LEU A 681 12.55 15.42 -10.11
N GLU A 682 12.99 14.21 -9.77
CA GLU A 682 14.41 13.83 -9.81
C GLU A 682 14.83 13.19 -11.14
N GLY A 683 13.88 12.58 -11.84
CA GLY A 683 14.10 11.91 -13.11
C GLY A 683 14.38 10.41 -13.01
N TRP A 684 14.85 9.87 -14.13
CA TRP A 684 15.17 8.45 -14.36
C TRP A 684 16.52 8.35 -15.08
N ASP A 685 17.24 7.22 -15.08
CA ASP A 685 18.69 7.15 -15.43
C ASP A 685 19.15 8.02 -16.62
N ASN A 686 18.40 8.04 -17.73
CA ASN A 686 18.72 8.81 -18.94
C ASN A 686 18.11 10.22 -19.03
N SER A 687 17.35 10.68 -18.03
CA SER A 687 16.80 12.03 -17.99
C SER A 687 17.87 13.07 -17.68
N THR A 688 17.68 14.26 -18.25
CA THR A 688 18.54 15.43 -18.05
C THR A 688 17.71 16.65 -17.68
N GLY A 689 18.34 17.64 -17.05
CA GLY A 689 17.69 18.87 -16.61
C GLY A 689 16.98 18.75 -15.26
N GLU A 690 16.62 19.90 -14.70
CA GLU A 690 15.90 20.02 -13.43
C GLU A 690 14.41 19.71 -13.62
N PHE A 691 13.80 18.90 -12.75
CA PHE A 691 12.38 18.50 -12.80
C PHE A 691 11.94 17.98 -14.18
N PRO A 692 12.59 16.94 -14.74
CA PRO A 692 12.44 16.55 -16.15
C PRO A 692 11.01 16.13 -16.53
N GLY A 693 10.19 15.73 -15.56
CA GLY A 693 8.79 15.38 -15.78
C GLY A 693 7.80 16.56 -15.75
N PHE A 694 8.24 17.78 -15.44
CA PHE A 694 7.36 18.95 -15.35
C PHE A 694 7.50 19.91 -16.55
N PRO A 695 6.42 20.62 -16.97
CA PRO A 695 6.47 21.62 -18.03
C PRO A 695 7.50 22.73 -17.76
N LYS A 696 8.10 23.26 -18.82
CA LYS A 696 9.10 24.35 -18.78
C LYS A 696 8.54 25.70 -19.23
N ASP A 697 7.22 25.86 -19.14
CA ASP A 697 6.48 27.06 -19.54
C ASP A 697 6.41 28.14 -18.44
N GLY A 698 7.02 27.89 -17.28
CA GLY A 698 7.08 28.83 -16.16
C GLY A 698 5.87 28.81 -15.23
N THR A 699 4.85 27.98 -15.51
CA THR A 699 3.64 27.84 -14.68
C THR A 699 3.88 27.06 -13.39
N TRP A 700 4.96 26.26 -13.34
CA TRP A 700 5.36 25.49 -12.17
C TRP A 700 6.52 26.18 -11.44
N LYS A 701 6.31 26.50 -10.17
CA LYS A 701 7.34 26.95 -9.22
C LYS A 701 7.56 25.82 -8.23
N ILE A 702 8.68 25.13 -8.40
CA ILE A 702 8.98 23.90 -7.66
C ILE A 702 10.21 24.14 -6.79
N LYS A 703 10.08 23.83 -5.50
CA LYS A 703 11.23 23.57 -4.62
C LYS A 703 11.19 22.10 -4.27
N ALA A 704 12.29 21.38 -4.50
CA ALA A 704 12.38 19.96 -4.19
C ALA A 704 13.74 19.65 -3.55
N GLU A 705 13.76 18.72 -2.61
CA GLU A 705 14.99 18.26 -1.95
C GLU A 705 14.93 16.76 -1.65
N GLY A 706 16.07 16.07 -1.72
CA GLY A 706 16.25 14.71 -1.16
C GLY A 706 15.73 13.52 -1.97
N PHE A 707 15.11 13.74 -3.13
CA PHE A 707 14.62 12.67 -4.01
C PHE A 707 15.75 11.80 -4.58
N LYS A 708 15.40 10.60 -5.04
CA LYS A 708 16.33 9.66 -5.67
C LYS A 708 15.86 9.30 -7.08
N LYS A 709 16.84 9.23 -7.97
CA LYS A 709 16.61 8.96 -9.39
C LYS A 709 16.07 7.55 -9.59
N MET A 710 14.94 7.46 -10.29
CA MET A 710 14.38 6.17 -10.71
C MET A 710 15.33 5.48 -11.70
N PRO A 711 15.38 4.14 -11.75
CA PRO A 711 16.03 3.43 -12.83
C PRO A 711 15.51 3.85 -14.23
#